data_AF-U9TTG7-F1
#
_entry.id   AF-U9TTG7-F1
#
_cell.length_a   1.000
_cell.length_b   1.000
_cell.length_c   1.000
_cell.angle_alpha   90.00
_cell.angle_beta   90.00
_cell.angle_gamma   90.00
#
_symmetry.space_group_name_H-M   'P 1'
#
loop_
_entity.id
_entity.type
_entity.pdbx_description
1 polymer ?
#
loop_
_entity_poly.entity_id
_entity_poly.type
_entity_poly.pdbx_seq_one_letter_code
_entity_poly.pdbx_strand_id
1 'polypeptide(L)'
;KGANFITELSFEDVLVELKSRALSEEEIIKLLKWWISYLSKGNPYDTRLLTFTQFGDSSQTLDTIKFYLNPHKISSDIDIPFEVIPYIISKNFTQQELTNGLKWKELPLVNWANFIVNDPGLETDPKFAEKIHHVLAKNLESIPQQDKETIRLSFIAKRCIPTKFGMKFPNESYFEDVNLFPNLPTIKFQNSTSGIRFLMGHFGVRKIVELKLILERLVNQEDCNFVGVVKYLASIYDELKDNEKNILKNESIWPKEDLLGSQTTKKIQRFVARDLYVPIRSLRELGLSIIDWNAEWSNSSKGGKFLIELGLQEYPKLETILNLAVFSNDPKIRELALKYFIDNYDKYSVHYKPAEINIAFLPCSTFNTYAKPSECFTNDRCIIMNFKVIREDLRSKAEKFGIQQHPNHDKLVKRLTENPPQGENNAMKVFEYLYSRQHDFTDADWNILNNSEFIPIKNENKHIKPRDCFFKLKDEKLNEFFLCVDFGTKANEFLSKCGVKKQTSNDFAEIKVDPSHKLWKLYVEKFPVILENINPNLEKILNLAAPPTDLKLRTTALKYFIDNFDRKYVGVYNPGTVNIAFLPCSNSNAYASPSDCFINDECMIMNFQIIRKDLRSKAEKFGVQQNPDYKKLTEKLIENPPQNKNEAKKVFEYLNKFNYNWNTLINSQFIPIQDENSPNNKYIKPNDCFFKLKDD
;
A
#
# COMPACT_ATOMS: atom_id res chain seq x y z
N LYS A 1 -48.72 59.05 -120.81
CA LYS A 1 -48.30 59.88 -119.66
C LYS A 1 -49.22 59.55 -118.49
N GLY A 2 -48.83 58.62 -117.62
CA GLY A 2 -49.44 58.39 -116.30
C GLY A 2 -48.32 58.57 -115.29
N ALA A 3 -48.46 59.53 -114.39
CA ALA A 3 -47.46 59.86 -113.39
C ALA A 3 -47.45 58.78 -112.30
N ASN A 4 -46.33 58.08 -112.14
CA ASN A 4 -46.08 57.29 -110.94
C ASN A 4 -45.82 58.27 -109.79
N PHE A 5 -46.84 58.52 -108.97
CA PHE A 5 -46.65 59.18 -107.69
C PHE A 5 -46.00 58.18 -106.73
N ILE A 6 -44.85 58.56 -106.17
CA ILE A 6 -44.28 57.87 -105.01
C ILE A 6 -45.18 58.23 -103.82
N THR A 7 -45.94 57.26 -103.32
CA THR A 7 -46.70 57.40 -102.08
C THR A 7 -45.76 57.36 -100.87
N GLU A 8 -45.96 58.28 -99.93
CA GLU A 8 -45.21 58.30 -98.67
C GLU A 8 -45.53 57.04 -97.86
N LEU A 9 -44.50 56.39 -97.30
CA LEU A 9 -44.65 55.15 -96.52
C LEU A 9 -45.56 55.38 -95.31
N SER A 10 -46.60 54.55 -95.17
CA SER A 10 -47.55 54.59 -94.06
C SER A 10 -47.14 53.65 -92.92
N PHE A 11 -47.74 53.82 -91.73
CA PHE A 11 -47.53 52.92 -90.60
C PHE A 11 -47.97 51.48 -90.90
N GLU A 12 -48.99 51.28 -91.75
CA GLU A 12 -49.44 49.94 -92.16
C GLU A 12 -48.42 49.23 -93.05
N ASP A 13 -47.68 49.96 -93.89
CA ASP A 13 -46.61 49.38 -94.71
C ASP A 13 -45.48 48.80 -93.82
N VAL A 14 -45.19 49.46 -92.69
CA VAL A 14 -44.26 48.95 -91.68
C VAL A 14 -44.79 47.65 -91.05
N LEU A 15 -46.07 47.59 -90.68
CA LEU A 15 -46.66 46.39 -90.10
C LEU A 15 -46.68 45.19 -91.05
N VAL A 16 -46.85 45.42 -92.35
CA VAL A 16 -46.79 44.36 -93.38
C VAL A 16 -45.37 43.78 -93.48
N GLU A 17 -44.35 44.64 -93.48
CA GLU A 17 -42.95 44.20 -93.51
C GLU A 17 -42.57 43.43 -92.24
N LEU A 18 -43.02 43.88 -91.07
CA LEU A 18 -42.74 43.18 -89.81
C LEU A 18 -43.32 41.76 -89.78
N LYS A 19 -44.46 41.51 -90.46
CA LYS A 19 -45.04 40.17 -90.59
C LYS A 19 -44.30 39.26 -91.57
N SER A 20 -43.56 39.83 -92.52
CA SER A 20 -43.03 39.08 -93.67
C SER A 20 -41.82 38.23 -93.28
N ARG A 21 -41.07 38.65 -92.25
CA ARG A 21 -39.82 38.00 -91.82
C ARG A 21 -39.44 38.36 -90.38
N ALA A 22 -38.55 37.56 -89.79
CA ALA A 22 -37.86 37.92 -88.56
C ALA A 22 -36.77 38.98 -88.83
N LEU A 23 -36.60 39.89 -87.88
CA LEU A 23 -35.58 40.93 -87.91
C LEU A 23 -34.28 40.45 -87.25
N SER A 24 -33.16 40.87 -87.84
CA SER A 24 -31.83 40.76 -87.22
C SER A 24 -31.68 41.73 -86.05
N GLU A 25 -30.70 41.48 -85.16
CA GLU A 25 -30.44 42.32 -83.98
C GLU A 25 -30.28 43.82 -84.34
N GLU A 26 -29.56 44.12 -85.42
CA GLU A 26 -29.35 45.49 -85.90
C GLU A 26 -30.65 46.15 -86.39
N GLU A 27 -31.51 45.39 -87.06
CA GLU A 27 -32.78 45.87 -87.60
C GLU A 27 -33.78 46.17 -86.48
N ILE A 28 -33.83 45.34 -85.44
CA ILE A 28 -34.66 45.61 -84.26
C ILE A 28 -34.22 46.90 -83.59
N ILE A 29 -32.91 47.12 -83.42
CA ILE A 29 -32.39 48.34 -82.81
C ILE A 29 -32.85 49.56 -83.62
N LYS A 30 -32.79 49.49 -84.95
CA LYS A 30 -33.28 50.56 -85.84
C LYS A 30 -34.80 50.75 -85.72
N LEU A 31 -35.57 49.67 -85.72
CA LEU A 31 -37.02 49.70 -85.56
C LEU A 31 -37.43 50.34 -84.24
N LEU A 32 -36.84 49.92 -83.13
CA LEU A 32 -37.13 50.44 -81.80
C LEU A 32 -36.74 51.92 -81.68
N LYS A 33 -35.59 52.34 -82.24
CA LYS A 33 -35.21 53.77 -82.30
C LYS A 33 -36.22 54.60 -83.07
N TRP A 34 -36.66 54.10 -84.23
CA TRP A 34 -37.71 54.73 -85.02
C TRP A 34 -39.02 54.78 -84.24
N TRP A 35 -39.42 53.68 -83.59
CA TRP A 35 -40.69 53.60 -82.86
C TRP A 35 -40.71 54.53 -81.65
N ILE A 36 -39.61 54.64 -80.90
CA ILE A 36 -39.47 55.62 -79.81
C ILE A 36 -39.60 57.06 -80.35
N SER A 37 -38.95 57.37 -81.47
CA SER A 37 -39.07 58.69 -82.14
C SER A 37 -40.48 58.95 -82.69
N TYR A 38 -41.16 57.90 -83.16
CA TYR A 38 -42.55 57.96 -83.59
C TYR A 38 -43.48 58.27 -82.40
N LEU A 39 -43.29 57.60 -81.27
CA LEU A 39 -44.07 57.80 -80.05
C LEU A 39 -43.80 59.19 -79.42
N SER A 40 -42.57 59.69 -79.44
CA SER A 40 -42.22 61.01 -78.87
C SER A 40 -42.91 62.19 -79.56
N LYS A 41 -43.38 61.99 -80.81
CA LYS A 41 -44.20 62.95 -81.56
C LYS A 41 -45.70 62.93 -81.19
N GLY A 42 -46.10 62.14 -80.19
CA GLY A 42 -47.49 62.04 -79.72
C GLY A 42 -48.35 61.02 -80.46
N ASN A 43 -47.74 60.16 -81.29
CA ASN A 43 -48.45 59.10 -82.00
C ASN A 43 -48.91 57.96 -81.06
N PRO A 44 -49.98 57.21 -81.40
CA PRO A 44 -50.51 56.16 -80.54
C PRO A 44 -49.54 54.98 -80.38
N TYR A 45 -49.53 54.40 -79.17
CA TYR A 45 -48.81 53.16 -78.86
C TYR A 45 -49.58 51.95 -79.43
N ASP A 46 -49.32 51.61 -80.68
CA ASP A 46 -49.95 50.48 -81.36
C ASP A 46 -49.25 49.15 -81.04
N THR A 47 -49.94 48.26 -80.33
CA THR A 47 -49.40 46.96 -79.91
C THR A 47 -49.22 45.98 -81.07
N ARG A 48 -49.81 46.23 -82.24
CA ARG A 48 -49.63 45.39 -83.43
C ARG A 48 -48.16 45.34 -83.86
N LEU A 49 -47.42 46.42 -83.62
CA LEU A 49 -45.97 46.44 -83.88
C LEU A 49 -45.25 45.39 -83.02
N LEU A 50 -45.59 45.27 -81.74
CA LEU A 50 -44.97 44.29 -80.84
C LEU A 50 -45.28 42.84 -81.26
N THR A 51 -46.54 42.57 -81.60
CA THR A 51 -47.00 41.22 -81.96
C THR A 51 -46.45 40.76 -83.32
N PHE A 52 -46.31 41.68 -84.28
CA PHE A 52 -45.80 41.32 -85.61
C PHE A 52 -44.29 41.30 -85.69
N THR A 53 -43.56 41.97 -84.78
CA THR A 53 -42.10 41.95 -84.83
C THR A 53 -41.53 40.68 -84.23
N GLN A 54 -41.08 39.78 -85.09
CA GLN A 54 -40.27 38.61 -84.72
C GLN A 54 -38.79 38.93 -84.82
N PHE A 55 -37.98 38.34 -83.93
CA PHE A 55 -36.55 38.52 -83.95
C PHE A 55 -35.73 37.36 -83.37
N GLY A 56 -34.46 37.33 -83.78
CA GLY A 56 -33.51 36.29 -83.40
C GLY A 56 -33.84 34.91 -83.98
N ASP A 57 -32.95 33.94 -83.75
CA ASP A 57 -33.07 32.58 -84.30
C ASP A 57 -34.22 31.76 -83.66
N SER A 58 -34.78 32.23 -82.56
CA SER A 58 -35.83 31.56 -81.78
C SER A 58 -37.26 32.03 -82.12
N SER A 59 -37.42 32.90 -83.14
CA SER A 59 -38.69 33.53 -83.51
C SER A 59 -39.42 34.22 -82.34
N GLN A 60 -38.65 34.78 -81.40
CA GLN A 60 -39.17 35.53 -80.26
C GLN A 60 -39.89 36.79 -80.77
N THR A 61 -41.10 37.05 -80.28
CA THR A 61 -41.86 38.25 -80.64
C THR A 61 -41.67 39.34 -79.60
N LEU A 62 -41.66 40.61 -80.02
CA LEU A 62 -41.49 41.74 -79.08
C LEU A 62 -42.63 41.84 -78.04
N ASP A 63 -43.80 41.24 -78.30
CA ASP A 63 -44.91 41.19 -77.35
C ASP A 63 -44.66 40.25 -76.15
N THR A 64 -43.77 39.27 -76.29
CA THR A 64 -43.35 38.38 -75.19
C THR A 64 -42.41 39.08 -74.22
N ILE A 65 -41.74 40.14 -74.68
CA ILE A 65 -40.78 40.91 -73.89
C ILE A 65 -41.50 41.78 -72.89
N LYS A 66 -41.17 41.56 -71.61
CA LYS A 66 -41.68 42.34 -70.49
C LYS A 66 -40.56 43.06 -69.74
N PHE A 67 -39.34 42.54 -69.84
CA PHE A 67 -38.23 42.98 -69.01
C PHE A 67 -37.00 43.36 -69.82
N TYR A 68 -36.19 44.25 -69.27
CA TYR A 68 -34.82 44.50 -69.72
C TYR A 68 -33.81 44.18 -68.62
N LEU A 69 -32.60 43.78 -69.02
CA LEU A 69 -31.52 43.41 -68.11
C LEU A 69 -30.77 44.65 -67.61
N ASN A 70 -30.53 44.72 -66.30
CA ASN A 70 -29.55 45.65 -65.73
C ASN A 70 -28.23 44.91 -65.45
N PRO A 71 -27.16 45.15 -66.24
CA PRO A 71 -25.89 44.43 -66.14
C PRO A 71 -25.18 44.67 -64.79
N HIS A 72 -25.52 45.75 -64.08
CA HIS A 72 -24.96 46.01 -62.75
C HIS A 72 -25.57 45.13 -61.66
N LYS A 73 -26.81 44.67 -61.85
CA LYS A 73 -27.50 43.77 -60.92
C LYS A 73 -27.28 42.32 -61.31
N ILE A 74 -27.60 41.96 -62.55
CA ILE A 74 -27.46 40.60 -63.08
C ILE A 74 -26.51 40.68 -64.27
N SER A 75 -25.41 39.95 -64.22
CA SER A 75 -24.39 40.00 -65.26
C SER A 75 -24.91 39.44 -66.58
N SER A 76 -24.46 40.01 -67.70
CA SER A 76 -24.92 39.64 -69.05
C SER A 76 -24.36 38.30 -69.57
N ASP A 77 -23.47 37.67 -68.81
CA ASP A 77 -22.83 36.38 -69.10
C ASP A 77 -23.51 35.21 -68.34
N ILE A 78 -24.75 35.42 -67.90
CA ILE A 78 -25.60 34.41 -67.25
C ILE A 78 -26.92 34.36 -68.00
N ASP A 79 -27.51 33.17 -68.06
CA ASP A 79 -28.78 32.95 -68.72
C ASP A 79 -29.90 33.81 -68.11
N ILE A 80 -30.77 34.28 -69.01
CA ILE A 80 -31.89 35.17 -68.70
C ILE A 80 -33.21 34.52 -69.14
N PRO A 81 -34.33 34.82 -68.45
CA PRO A 81 -35.65 34.34 -68.85
C PRO A 81 -36.05 34.75 -70.27
N PHE A 82 -36.91 33.96 -70.90
CA PHE A 82 -37.41 34.20 -72.25
C PHE A 82 -38.20 35.52 -72.38
N GLU A 83 -38.71 36.10 -71.31
CA GLU A 83 -39.42 37.39 -71.36
C GLU A 83 -38.50 38.62 -71.28
N VAL A 84 -37.18 38.42 -71.30
CA VAL A 84 -36.16 39.49 -71.18
C VAL A 84 -35.55 39.78 -72.54
N ILE A 85 -35.52 41.07 -72.93
CA ILE A 85 -34.84 41.48 -74.16
C ILE A 85 -33.32 41.22 -74.03
N PRO A 86 -32.66 40.63 -75.06
CA PRO A 86 -31.22 40.46 -75.07
C PRO A 86 -30.46 41.77 -74.79
N TYR A 87 -29.45 41.71 -73.92
CA TYR A 87 -28.69 42.90 -73.52
C TYR A 87 -27.99 43.61 -74.70
N ILE A 88 -27.62 42.85 -75.73
CA ILE A 88 -27.02 43.38 -76.97
C ILE A 88 -27.95 44.40 -77.64
N ILE A 89 -29.27 44.20 -77.54
CA ILE A 89 -30.29 45.12 -78.06
C ILE A 89 -30.53 46.25 -77.04
N SER A 90 -30.81 45.92 -75.78
CA SER A 90 -31.24 46.91 -74.78
C SER A 90 -30.17 47.95 -74.41
N LYS A 91 -28.87 47.62 -74.52
CA LYS A 91 -27.75 48.56 -74.26
C LYS A 91 -27.75 49.82 -75.14
N ASN A 92 -28.49 49.80 -76.25
CA ASN A 92 -28.58 50.91 -77.20
C ASN A 92 -29.64 51.96 -76.83
N PHE A 93 -30.35 51.77 -75.71
CA PHE A 93 -31.45 52.61 -75.26
C PHE A 93 -31.23 53.07 -73.82
N THR A 94 -31.71 54.26 -73.49
CA THR A 94 -31.73 54.78 -72.13
C THR A 94 -32.83 54.11 -71.30
N GLN A 95 -32.69 54.14 -69.98
CA GLN A 95 -33.70 53.59 -69.06
C GLN A 95 -35.09 54.22 -69.26
N GLN A 96 -35.14 55.52 -69.57
CA GLN A 96 -36.39 56.23 -69.82
C GLN A 96 -37.04 55.77 -71.13
N GLU A 97 -36.26 55.51 -72.18
CA GLU A 97 -36.78 54.99 -73.45
C GLU A 97 -37.34 53.58 -73.31
N LEU A 98 -36.64 52.69 -72.58
CA LEU A 98 -37.11 51.32 -72.31
C LEU A 98 -38.39 51.32 -71.46
N THR A 99 -38.46 52.20 -70.45
CA THR A 99 -39.58 52.22 -69.49
C THR A 99 -40.78 53.02 -69.99
N ASN A 100 -40.58 54.25 -70.45
CA ASN A 100 -41.68 55.14 -70.86
C ASN A 100 -42.03 54.96 -72.34
N GLY A 101 -41.02 54.75 -73.19
CA GLY A 101 -41.22 54.52 -74.62
C GLY A 101 -41.77 53.13 -74.88
N LEU A 102 -41.02 52.09 -74.47
CA LEU A 102 -41.36 50.70 -74.78
C LEU A 102 -42.22 49.99 -73.73
N LYS A 103 -42.46 50.61 -72.56
CA LYS A 103 -43.25 50.03 -71.45
C LYS A 103 -42.67 48.76 -70.83
N TRP A 104 -41.38 48.47 -71.03
CA TRP A 104 -40.69 47.36 -70.37
C TRP A 104 -40.23 47.75 -68.98
N LYS A 105 -40.10 46.75 -68.09
CA LYS A 105 -39.64 46.96 -66.71
C LYS A 105 -38.24 46.41 -66.51
N GLU A 106 -37.49 46.93 -65.54
CA GLU A 106 -36.24 46.28 -65.14
C GLU A 106 -36.54 44.87 -64.60
N LEU A 107 -35.78 43.86 -65.02
CA LEU A 107 -35.95 42.49 -64.55
C LEU A 107 -35.83 42.41 -63.01
N PRO A 108 -36.90 42.06 -62.27
CA PRO A 108 -36.81 41.89 -60.83
C PRO A 108 -35.91 40.71 -60.47
N LEU A 109 -35.10 40.86 -59.42
CA LEU A 109 -34.17 39.81 -58.97
C LEU A 109 -34.90 38.50 -58.66
N VAL A 110 -36.09 38.56 -58.07
CA VAL A 110 -36.92 37.39 -57.75
C VAL A 110 -37.36 36.61 -58.99
N ASN A 111 -37.71 37.30 -60.08
CA ASN A 111 -38.09 36.65 -61.34
C ASN A 111 -36.89 35.93 -61.95
N TRP A 112 -35.72 36.56 -61.94
CA TRP A 112 -34.48 35.94 -62.40
C TRP A 112 -34.08 34.75 -61.52
N ALA A 113 -34.17 34.89 -60.20
CA ALA A 113 -33.86 33.82 -59.25
C ALA A 113 -34.78 32.59 -59.46
N ASN A 114 -36.07 32.79 -59.70
CA ASN A 114 -37.02 31.71 -59.97
C ASN A 114 -36.80 31.03 -61.34
N PHE A 115 -36.16 31.71 -62.28
CA PHE A 115 -35.73 31.11 -63.54
C PHE A 115 -34.46 30.28 -63.33
N ILE A 116 -33.40 30.89 -62.78
CA ILE A 116 -32.07 30.28 -62.68
C ILE A 116 -32.01 29.09 -61.72
N VAL A 117 -32.93 29.02 -60.73
CA VAL A 117 -33.02 27.88 -59.80
C VAL A 117 -33.34 26.55 -60.49
N ASN A 118 -33.86 26.59 -61.71
CA ASN A 118 -34.18 25.40 -62.51
C ASN A 118 -33.00 24.93 -63.38
N ASP A 119 -31.90 25.69 -63.42
CA ASP A 119 -30.69 25.30 -64.14
C ASP A 119 -30.03 24.09 -63.44
N PRO A 120 -29.83 22.95 -64.13
CA PRO A 120 -29.16 21.77 -63.56
C PRO A 120 -27.75 22.07 -63.03
N GLY A 121 -27.06 23.03 -63.63
CA GLY A 121 -25.73 23.50 -63.24
C GLY A 121 -25.67 23.96 -61.78
N LEU A 122 -26.79 24.43 -61.23
CA LEU A 122 -26.87 24.86 -59.83
C LEU A 122 -26.64 23.70 -58.84
N GLU A 123 -26.98 22.45 -59.20
CA GLU A 123 -26.76 21.27 -58.36
C GLU A 123 -25.49 20.49 -58.71
N THR A 124 -24.88 20.74 -59.89
CA THR A 124 -23.77 19.93 -60.41
C THR A 124 -22.45 20.68 -60.54
N ASP A 125 -22.45 21.99 -60.78
CA ASP A 125 -21.25 22.80 -60.97
C ASP A 125 -21.06 23.79 -59.79
N PRO A 126 -20.09 23.52 -58.89
CA PRO A 126 -19.74 24.41 -57.80
C PRO A 126 -19.40 25.84 -58.21
N LYS A 127 -18.71 26.04 -59.35
CA LYS A 127 -18.29 27.37 -59.80
C LYS A 127 -19.47 28.18 -60.31
N PHE A 128 -20.35 27.52 -61.07
CA PHE A 128 -21.60 28.13 -61.52
C PHE A 128 -22.48 28.50 -60.34
N ALA A 129 -22.71 27.56 -59.42
CA ALA A 129 -23.48 27.83 -58.21
C ALA A 129 -22.89 29.00 -57.42
N GLU A 130 -21.56 29.03 -57.18
CA GLU A 130 -20.89 30.16 -56.53
C GLU A 130 -21.16 31.49 -57.25
N LYS A 131 -21.08 31.52 -58.59
CA LYS A 131 -21.39 32.72 -59.39
C LYS A 131 -22.84 33.20 -59.17
N ILE A 132 -23.82 32.28 -59.18
CA ILE A 132 -25.23 32.62 -58.93
C ILE A 132 -25.41 33.19 -57.52
N HIS A 133 -24.79 32.59 -56.50
CA HIS A 133 -24.84 33.10 -55.13
C HIS A 133 -24.23 34.49 -55.00
N HIS A 134 -23.17 34.82 -55.74
CA HIS A 134 -22.59 36.17 -55.75
C HIS A 134 -23.57 37.21 -56.33
N VAL A 135 -24.28 36.87 -57.42
CA VAL A 135 -25.28 37.76 -58.02
C VAL A 135 -26.44 38.02 -57.06
N LEU A 136 -26.93 36.97 -56.41
CA LEU A 136 -27.97 37.09 -55.39
C LEU A 136 -27.48 37.93 -54.20
N ALA A 137 -26.32 37.59 -53.64
CA ALA A 137 -25.73 38.26 -52.48
C ALA A 137 -25.56 39.78 -52.68
N LYS A 138 -25.15 40.20 -53.89
CA LYS A 138 -24.94 41.62 -54.22
C LYS A 138 -26.22 42.45 -54.15
N ASN A 139 -27.37 41.86 -54.48
CA ASN A 139 -28.62 42.59 -54.68
C ASN A 139 -29.73 42.19 -53.70
N LEU A 140 -29.52 41.15 -52.89
CA LEU A 140 -30.55 40.62 -52.00
C LEU A 140 -31.01 41.67 -50.98
N GLU A 141 -30.10 42.46 -50.41
CA GLU A 141 -30.47 43.42 -49.36
C GLU A 141 -31.44 44.50 -49.84
N SER A 142 -31.35 44.90 -51.12
CA SER A 142 -32.12 46.01 -51.70
C SER A 142 -33.54 45.64 -52.17
N ILE A 143 -33.93 44.36 -52.10
CA ILE A 143 -35.27 43.89 -52.49
C ILE A 143 -36.23 43.73 -51.29
N PRO A 144 -37.56 43.76 -51.52
CA PRO A 144 -38.58 43.58 -50.48
C PRO A 144 -38.47 42.23 -49.74
N GLN A 145 -38.91 42.18 -48.48
CA GLN A 145 -38.85 40.95 -47.66
C GLN A 145 -39.63 39.78 -48.27
N GLN A 146 -40.79 40.04 -48.88
CA GLN A 146 -41.59 39.02 -49.55
C GLN A 146 -40.83 38.36 -50.71
N ASP A 147 -40.08 39.15 -51.48
CA ASP A 147 -39.25 38.65 -52.58
C ASP A 147 -38.04 37.87 -52.04
N LYS A 148 -37.42 38.33 -50.93
CA LYS A 148 -36.36 37.58 -50.24
C LYS A 148 -36.82 36.20 -49.80
N GLU A 149 -38.02 36.09 -49.22
CA GLU A 149 -38.61 34.80 -48.82
C GLU A 149 -38.91 33.92 -50.02
N THR A 150 -39.42 34.49 -51.11
CA THR A 150 -39.68 33.74 -52.35
C THR A 150 -38.39 33.13 -52.91
N ILE A 151 -37.30 33.91 -52.98
CA ILE A 151 -35.98 33.42 -53.41
C ILE A 151 -35.50 32.30 -52.47
N ARG A 152 -35.63 32.48 -51.16
CA ARG A 152 -35.23 31.45 -50.17
C ARG A 152 -35.98 30.14 -50.41
N LEU A 153 -37.31 30.17 -50.49
CA LEU A 153 -38.12 28.96 -50.66
C LEU A 153 -37.76 28.18 -51.94
N SER A 154 -37.41 28.88 -53.03
CA SER A 154 -36.95 28.25 -54.26
C SER A 154 -35.59 27.55 -54.09
N PHE A 155 -34.63 28.18 -53.39
CA PHE A 155 -33.26 27.67 -53.27
C PHE A 155 -33.07 26.62 -52.18
N ILE A 156 -33.83 26.65 -51.08
CA ILE A 156 -33.69 25.66 -49.99
C ILE A 156 -34.02 24.22 -50.43
N ALA A 157 -34.81 24.06 -51.49
CA ALA A 157 -35.20 22.77 -52.05
C ALA A 157 -34.16 22.20 -53.04
N LYS A 158 -33.00 22.86 -53.23
CA LYS A 158 -31.96 22.47 -54.17
C LYS A 158 -30.65 22.18 -53.46
N ARG A 159 -29.84 21.26 -54.01
CA ARG A 159 -28.46 21.01 -53.56
C ARG A 159 -27.53 22.09 -54.11
N CYS A 160 -27.78 23.34 -53.78
CA CYS A 160 -27.10 24.47 -54.40
C CYS A 160 -25.83 24.92 -53.66
N ILE A 161 -25.52 24.40 -52.47
CA ILE A 161 -24.38 24.89 -51.68
C ILE A 161 -23.11 24.08 -51.99
N PRO A 162 -22.03 24.71 -52.48
CA PRO A 162 -20.73 24.08 -52.61
C PRO A 162 -20.10 23.82 -51.24
N THR A 163 -19.80 22.56 -50.92
CA THR A 163 -19.15 22.17 -49.66
C THR A 163 -17.91 21.31 -49.89
N LYS A 164 -17.14 21.05 -48.83
CA LYS A 164 -16.03 20.07 -48.86
C LYS A 164 -16.47 18.66 -49.30
N PHE A 165 -17.75 18.32 -49.14
CA PHE A 165 -18.34 17.03 -49.49
C PHE A 165 -19.31 17.14 -50.68
N GLY A 166 -18.99 18.01 -51.64
CA GLY A 166 -19.77 18.24 -52.85
C GLY A 166 -20.96 19.17 -52.63
N MET A 167 -21.91 19.12 -53.56
CA MET A 167 -23.10 19.96 -53.56
C MET A 167 -24.14 19.45 -52.56
N LYS A 168 -24.59 20.31 -51.64
CA LYS A 168 -25.50 19.96 -50.54
C LYS A 168 -26.67 20.94 -50.43
N PHE A 169 -27.72 20.49 -49.74
CA PHE A 169 -28.83 21.38 -49.40
C PHE A 169 -28.37 22.44 -48.40
N PRO A 170 -28.94 23.66 -48.43
CA PRO A 170 -28.60 24.70 -47.45
C PRO A 170 -28.74 24.25 -46.00
N ASN A 171 -29.84 23.58 -45.67
CA ASN A 171 -30.10 23.07 -44.33
C ASN A 171 -29.19 21.89 -43.93
N GLU A 172 -28.42 21.30 -44.83
CA GLU A 172 -27.44 20.25 -44.52
C GLU A 172 -26.01 20.77 -44.49
N SER A 173 -25.80 22.06 -44.76
CA SER A 173 -24.49 22.69 -44.91
C SER A 173 -24.14 23.54 -43.68
N TYR A 174 -22.84 23.72 -43.44
CA TYR A 174 -22.32 24.51 -42.32
C TYR A 174 -21.42 25.64 -42.81
N PHE A 175 -21.31 26.72 -42.05
CA PHE A 175 -20.30 27.74 -42.32
C PHE A 175 -18.87 27.21 -42.09
N GLU A 176 -17.90 27.83 -42.77
CA GLU A 176 -16.47 27.47 -42.71
C GLU A 176 -15.87 27.54 -41.30
N ASP A 177 -16.40 28.40 -40.43
CA ASP A 177 -16.00 28.55 -39.03
C ASP A 177 -16.46 27.41 -38.11
N VAL A 178 -17.36 26.53 -38.57
CA VAL A 178 -17.84 25.37 -37.82
C VAL A 178 -16.87 24.20 -37.96
N ASN A 179 -15.83 24.18 -37.11
CA ASN A 179 -14.75 23.19 -37.15
C ASN A 179 -14.77 22.19 -35.96
N LEU A 180 -15.94 21.59 -35.69
CA LEU A 180 -16.09 20.58 -34.63
C LEU A 180 -15.74 19.17 -35.12
N PHE A 181 -16.19 18.82 -36.32
CA PHE A 181 -15.91 17.52 -36.94
C PHE A 181 -15.33 17.73 -38.34
N PRO A 182 -14.27 16.99 -38.72
CA PRO A 182 -13.67 17.08 -40.05
C PRO A 182 -14.65 16.66 -41.16
N ASN A 183 -15.59 15.76 -40.83
CA ASN A 183 -16.61 15.21 -41.73
C ASN A 183 -17.91 16.05 -41.76
N LEU A 184 -17.83 17.36 -41.56
CA LEU A 184 -18.98 18.26 -41.77
C LEU A 184 -18.92 18.88 -43.17
N PRO A 185 -20.06 18.96 -43.87
CA PRO A 185 -20.19 19.68 -45.14
C PRO A 185 -20.14 21.20 -44.89
N THR A 186 -18.94 21.69 -44.59
CA THR A 186 -18.68 23.12 -44.51
C THR A 186 -18.60 23.70 -45.91
N ILE A 187 -19.15 24.90 -46.08
CA ILE A 187 -19.07 25.69 -47.30
C ILE A 187 -17.62 25.76 -47.82
N LYS A 188 -17.47 25.77 -49.14
CA LYS A 188 -16.20 25.97 -49.81
C LYS A 188 -16.37 26.93 -50.98
N PHE A 189 -16.34 28.22 -50.69
CA PHE A 189 -16.30 29.27 -51.72
C PHE A 189 -14.86 29.72 -51.98
N GLN A 190 -14.58 30.18 -53.20
CA GLN A 190 -13.32 30.84 -53.51
C GLN A 190 -13.27 32.23 -52.87
N ASN A 191 -14.39 32.95 -52.87
CA ASN A 191 -14.52 34.30 -52.32
C ASN A 191 -15.71 34.40 -51.36
N SER A 192 -15.44 34.51 -50.05
CA SER A 192 -16.48 34.65 -49.02
C SER A 192 -16.67 36.12 -48.63
N THR A 193 -17.66 36.79 -49.22
CA THR A 193 -18.03 38.18 -48.89
C THR A 193 -19.08 38.23 -47.78
N SER A 194 -19.24 39.38 -47.12
CA SER A 194 -20.30 39.60 -46.11
C SER A 194 -21.70 39.33 -46.67
N GLY A 195 -21.97 39.76 -47.91
CA GLY A 195 -23.23 39.51 -48.61
C GLY A 195 -23.48 38.01 -48.83
N ILE A 196 -22.45 37.22 -49.13
CA ILE A 196 -22.59 35.75 -49.23
C ILE A 196 -22.90 35.16 -47.87
N ARG A 197 -22.19 35.57 -46.81
CA ARG A 197 -22.50 35.06 -45.45
C ARG A 197 -23.94 35.39 -45.04
N PHE A 198 -24.44 36.57 -45.42
CA PHE A 198 -25.85 36.96 -45.22
C PHE A 198 -26.80 36.05 -46.01
N LEU A 199 -26.58 35.87 -47.31
CA LEU A 199 -27.37 34.98 -48.18
C LEU A 199 -27.39 33.54 -47.66
N MET A 200 -26.25 32.99 -47.26
CA MET A 200 -26.13 31.64 -46.71
C MET A 200 -26.94 31.49 -45.42
N GLY A 201 -26.89 32.49 -44.54
CA GLY A 201 -27.73 32.52 -43.34
C GLY A 201 -29.22 32.58 -43.68
N HIS A 202 -29.59 33.37 -44.69
CA HIS A 202 -30.95 33.46 -45.20
C HIS A 202 -31.46 32.13 -45.78
N PHE A 203 -30.60 31.39 -46.48
CA PHE A 203 -30.91 30.04 -46.97
C PHE A 203 -30.94 28.96 -45.89
N GLY A 204 -30.51 29.26 -44.66
CA GLY A 204 -30.54 28.30 -43.56
C GLY A 204 -29.30 27.42 -43.44
N VAL A 205 -28.17 27.85 -44.00
CA VAL A 205 -26.86 27.26 -43.68
C VAL A 205 -26.61 27.36 -42.18
N ARG A 206 -26.21 26.25 -41.57
CA ARG A 206 -26.09 26.12 -40.12
C ARG A 206 -24.81 26.80 -39.60
N LYS A 207 -24.98 27.67 -38.60
CA LYS A 207 -23.87 28.28 -37.83
C LYS A 207 -23.43 27.44 -36.63
N ILE A 208 -24.28 26.53 -36.19
CA ILE A 208 -24.09 25.74 -34.96
C ILE A 208 -24.42 24.29 -35.29
N VAL A 209 -23.66 23.35 -34.72
CA VAL A 209 -23.97 21.92 -34.81
C VAL A 209 -24.95 21.57 -33.69
N GLU A 210 -26.04 20.91 -34.05
CA GLU A 210 -27.05 20.48 -33.07
C GLU A 210 -26.43 19.52 -32.04
N LEU A 211 -26.69 19.78 -30.76
CA LEU A 211 -26.21 18.95 -29.65
C LEU A 211 -26.48 17.46 -29.86
N LYS A 212 -27.67 17.11 -30.36
CA LYS A 212 -28.04 15.72 -30.65
C LYS A 212 -27.05 15.06 -31.63
N LEU A 213 -26.67 15.76 -32.69
CA LEU A 213 -25.70 15.28 -33.67
C LEU A 213 -24.30 15.17 -33.08
N ILE A 214 -23.90 16.12 -32.21
CA ILE A 214 -22.61 16.06 -31.50
C ILE A 214 -22.55 14.79 -30.65
N LEU A 215 -23.57 14.55 -29.83
CA LEU A 215 -23.64 13.37 -28.95
C LEU A 215 -23.65 12.07 -29.76
N GLU A 216 -24.46 11.99 -30.82
CA GLU A 216 -24.52 10.82 -31.71
C GLU A 216 -23.16 10.49 -32.32
N ARG A 217 -22.46 11.50 -32.87
CA ARG A 217 -21.11 11.30 -33.45
C ARG A 217 -20.05 10.95 -32.42
N LEU A 218 -20.11 11.52 -31.22
CA LEU A 218 -19.21 11.17 -30.12
C LEU A 218 -19.38 9.71 -29.70
N VAL A 219 -20.63 9.25 -29.55
CA VAL A 219 -20.98 7.86 -29.20
C VAL A 219 -20.58 6.89 -30.32
N ASN A 220 -20.77 7.27 -31.58
CA ASN A 220 -20.30 6.50 -32.75
C ASN A 220 -18.78 6.49 -32.93
N GLN A 221 -18.05 7.14 -32.01
CA GLN A 221 -16.59 7.23 -32.01
C GLN A 221 -16.00 7.89 -33.26
N GLU A 222 -16.73 8.83 -33.88
CA GLU A 222 -16.23 9.61 -35.01
C GLU A 222 -15.15 10.60 -34.57
N ASP A 223 -14.12 10.78 -35.41
CA ASP A 223 -13.04 11.72 -35.15
C ASP A 223 -13.56 13.17 -35.10
N CYS A 224 -13.01 13.96 -34.19
CA CYS A 224 -13.46 15.32 -33.94
C CYS A 224 -12.36 16.19 -33.32
N ASN A 225 -12.52 17.50 -33.41
CA ASN A 225 -11.73 18.43 -32.64
C ASN A 225 -12.22 18.41 -31.19
N PHE A 226 -11.71 17.49 -30.37
CA PHE A 226 -12.14 17.29 -28.98
C PHE A 226 -12.06 18.57 -28.16
N VAL A 227 -11.01 19.38 -28.35
CA VAL A 227 -10.86 20.67 -27.66
C VAL A 227 -12.00 21.62 -28.05
N GLY A 228 -12.35 21.69 -29.34
CA GLY A 228 -13.47 22.48 -29.84
C GLY A 228 -14.82 22.00 -29.32
N VAL A 229 -15.06 20.68 -29.36
CA VAL A 229 -16.29 20.05 -28.84
C VAL A 229 -16.44 20.30 -27.35
N VAL A 230 -15.39 20.12 -26.56
CA VAL A 230 -15.40 20.42 -25.12
C VAL A 230 -15.68 21.89 -24.86
N LYS A 231 -15.06 22.82 -25.61
CA LYS A 231 -15.35 24.26 -25.47
C LYS A 231 -16.81 24.60 -25.77
N TYR A 232 -17.39 23.98 -26.80
CA TYR A 232 -18.81 24.14 -27.13
C TYR A 232 -19.70 23.57 -26.03
N LEU A 233 -19.52 22.31 -25.65
CA LEU A 233 -20.31 21.66 -24.61
C LEU A 233 -20.20 22.39 -23.27
N ALA A 234 -19.01 22.85 -22.89
CA ALA A 234 -18.80 23.67 -21.70
C ALA A 234 -19.52 25.02 -21.75
N SER A 235 -19.77 25.58 -22.95
CA SER A 235 -20.49 26.85 -23.09
C SER A 235 -22.00 26.72 -22.91
N ILE A 236 -22.55 25.52 -23.10
CA ILE A 236 -23.99 25.21 -22.98
C ILE A 236 -24.28 24.22 -21.86
N TYR A 237 -23.31 23.94 -20.98
CA TYR A 237 -23.39 22.84 -20.02
C TYR A 237 -24.57 22.95 -19.05
N ASP A 238 -24.88 24.17 -18.61
CA ASP A 238 -26.00 24.44 -17.71
C ASP A 238 -27.36 24.23 -18.40
N GLU A 239 -27.41 24.31 -19.72
CA GLU A 239 -28.60 24.11 -20.55
C GLU A 239 -28.81 22.63 -20.95
N LEU A 240 -27.82 21.78 -20.72
CA LEU A 240 -27.91 20.34 -21.02
C LEU A 240 -28.91 19.64 -20.10
N LYS A 241 -29.71 18.74 -20.67
CA LYS A 241 -30.62 17.87 -19.92
C LYS A 241 -29.84 16.79 -19.16
N ASP A 242 -30.46 16.23 -18.12
CA ASP A 242 -29.81 15.20 -17.29
C ASP A 242 -29.41 13.94 -18.06
N ASN A 243 -30.22 13.52 -19.03
CA ASN A 243 -29.87 12.40 -19.91
C ASN A 243 -28.63 12.69 -20.78
N GLU A 244 -28.49 13.92 -21.29
CA GLU A 244 -27.33 14.37 -22.07
C GLU A 244 -26.07 14.45 -21.20
N LYS A 245 -26.19 14.99 -19.98
CA LYS A 245 -25.10 14.99 -18.99
C LYS A 245 -24.68 13.57 -18.62
N ASN A 246 -25.63 12.65 -18.48
CA ASN A 246 -25.34 11.25 -18.17
C ASN A 246 -24.58 10.54 -19.29
N ILE A 247 -24.89 10.82 -20.56
CA ILE A 247 -24.11 10.31 -21.71
C ILE A 247 -22.67 10.79 -21.60
N LEU A 248 -22.45 12.09 -21.39
CA LEU A 248 -21.10 12.68 -21.29
C LEU A 248 -20.27 12.13 -20.11
N LYS A 249 -20.93 11.75 -19.00
CA LYS A 249 -20.29 11.24 -17.77
C LYS A 249 -19.99 9.74 -17.77
N ASN A 250 -20.74 8.95 -18.55
CA ASN A 250 -20.72 7.49 -18.44
C ASN A 250 -20.30 6.77 -19.73
N GLU A 251 -20.39 7.43 -20.90
CA GLU A 251 -19.99 6.82 -22.17
C GLU A 251 -18.48 6.93 -22.41
N SER A 252 -17.94 5.92 -23.09
CA SER A 252 -16.52 5.86 -23.47
C SER A 252 -16.24 6.71 -24.72
N ILE A 253 -16.36 8.03 -24.58
CA ILE A 253 -16.24 9.00 -25.67
C ILE A 253 -14.97 9.86 -25.61
N TRP A 254 -14.27 9.88 -24.47
CA TRP A 254 -13.14 10.79 -24.23
C TRP A 254 -11.82 10.13 -24.65
N PRO A 255 -10.99 10.80 -25.47
CA PRO A 255 -9.81 10.18 -26.05
C PRO A 255 -8.69 10.06 -25.02
N LYS A 256 -7.96 8.94 -25.05
CA LYS A 256 -6.72 8.76 -24.29
C LYS A 256 -5.51 9.16 -25.14
N GLU A 257 -4.56 9.86 -24.53
CA GLU A 257 -3.26 10.19 -25.12
C GLU A 257 -2.48 8.90 -25.45
N ASP A 258 -2.09 8.72 -26.71
CA ASP A 258 -1.22 7.61 -27.13
C ASP A 258 0.23 8.10 -27.25
N LEU A 259 1.07 7.67 -26.31
CA LEU A 259 2.49 8.08 -26.23
C LEU A 259 3.37 7.28 -27.19
N LEU A 260 2.89 6.15 -27.71
CA LEU A 260 3.62 5.33 -28.67
C LEU A 260 3.26 5.82 -30.07
N GLY A 261 4.09 6.71 -30.62
CA GLY A 261 3.98 7.29 -31.96
C GLY A 261 4.06 6.29 -33.13
N SER A 262 3.18 5.28 -33.17
CA SER A 262 2.94 4.46 -34.34
C SER A 262 1.96 5.21 -35.22
N GLN A 263 2.49 5.96 -36.19
CA GLN A 263 1.77 6.70 -37.25
C GLN A 263 0.98 5.79 -38.22
N THR A 264 0.50 4.63 -37.77
CA THR A 264 -0.19 3.66 -38.61
C THR A 264 -1.51 3.26 -37.95
N THR A 265 -2.58 3.93 -38.43
CA THR A 265 -3.95 3.38 -38.50
C THR A 265 -4.59 2.83 -37.22
N LYS A 266 -4.20 3.29 -36.03
CA LYS A 266 -4.86 2.86 -34.79
C LYS A 266 -6.04 3.73 -34.44
N LYS A 267 -7.20 3.09 -34.34
CA LYS A 267 -8.46 3.62 -33.82
C LYS A 267 -8.21 4.35 -32.49
N ILE A 268 -8.63 5.61 -32.40
CA ILE A 268 -8.50 6.43 -31.18
C ILE A 268 -9.14 5.68 -30.01
N GLN A 269 -8.36 5.35 -28.98
CA GLN A 269 -8.88 4.68 -27.80
C GLN A 269 -9.65 5.69 -26.95
N ARG A 270 -10.90 5.37 -26.62
CA ARG A 270 -11.78 6.23 -25.84
C ARG A 270 -12.19 5.58 -24.52
N PHE A 271 -12.35 6.40 -23.51
CA PHE A 271 -12.69 6.02 -22.15
C PHE A 271 -13.75 6.96 -21.57
N VAL A 272 -14.31 6.56 -20.44
CA VAL A 272 -15.13 7.42 -19.60
C VAL A 272 -14.23 8.48 -18.96
N ALA A 273 -14.73 9.71 -18.76
CA ALA A 273 -13.93 10.80 -18.20
C ALA A 273 -13.29 10.41 -16.85
N ARG A 274 -14.04 9.67 -16.02
CA ARG A 274 -13.58 9.22 -14.69
C ARG A 274 -12.40 8.25 -14.71
N ASP A 275 -12.09 7.64 -15.85
CA ASP A 275 -10.97 6.71 -15.98
C ASP A 275 -9.72 7.39 -16.56
N LEU A 276 -9.83 8.68 -16.88
CA LEU A 276 -8.77 9.50 -17.43
C LEU A 276 -8.27 10.53 -16.40
N TYR A 277 -7.05 10.99 -16.64
CA TYR A 277 -6.38 12.00 -15.85
C TYR A 277 -6.09 13.26 -16.66
N VAL A 278 -5.96 14.38 -15.96
CA VAL A 278 -5.54 15.66 -16.55
C VAL A 278 -4.17 15.55 -17.24
N PRO A 279 -3.93 16.26 -18.36
CA PRO A 279 -2.75 16.14 -19.20
C PRO A 279 -1.51 16.85 -18.65
N ILE A 280 -1.16 16.54 -17.40
CA ILE A 280 0.03 17.08 -16.74
C ILE A 280 1.19 16.08 -16.76
N ARG A 281 2.41 16.61 -16.87
CA ARG A 281 3.64 15.83 -17.05
C ARG A 281 3.84 14.75 -15.98
N SER A 282 3.62 15.07 -14.71
CA SER A 282 3.85 14.12 -13.61
C SER A 282 2.92 12.90 -13.68
N LEU A 283 1.67 13.06 -14.11
CA LEU A 283 0.74 11.94 -14.26
C LEU A 283 1.08 11.09 -15.48
N ARG A 284 1.54 11.74 -16.56
CA ARG A 284 2.05 11.07 -17.76
C ARG A 284 3.27 10.20 -17.45
N GLU A 285 4.23 10.73 -16.70
CA GLU A 285 5.44 10.02 -16.27
C GLU A 285 5.12 8.83 -15.34
N LEU A 286 4.01 8.87 -14.60
CA LEU A 286 3.49 7.75 -13.80
C LEU A 286 2.82 6.65 -14.65
N GLY A 287 2.67 6.85 -15.97
CA GLY A 287 2.00 5.90 -16.86
C GLY A 287 0.49 5.83 -16.68
N LEU A 288 -0.12 6.85 -16.06
CA LEU A 288 -1.58 6.94 -15.92
C LEU A 288 -2.25 7.26 -17.26
N SER A 289 -3.51 6.85 -17.42
CA SER A 289 -4.28 7.12 -18.65
C SER A 289 -4.63 8.61 -18.74
N ILE A 290 -3.87 9.36 -19.52
CA ILE A 290 -4.06 10.79 -19.72
C ILE A 290 -5.09 11.05 -20.83
N ILE A 291 -5.91 12.09 -20.68
CA ILE A 291 -6.78 12.57 -21.77
C ILE A 291 -5.94 13.17 -22.92
N ASP A 292 -6.23 12.79 -24.16
CA ASP A 292 -5.60 13.41 -25.33
C ASP A 292 -6.09 14.86 -25.46
N TRP A 293 -5.18 15.81 -25.25
CA TRP A 293 -5.49 17.23 -25.22
C TRP A 293 -4.40 18.04 -25.94
N ASN A 294 -4.61 18.26 -27.23
CA ASN A 294 -3.67 18.95 -28.13
C ASN A 294 -3.71 20.49 -28.01
N ALA A 295 -3.86 21.01 -26.79
CA ALA A 295 -3.85 22.45 -26.49
C ALA A 295 -3.26 22.70 -25.10
N GLU A 296 -3.03 23.97 -24.75
CA GLU A 296 -2.64 24.32 -23.38
C GLU A 296 -3.76 23.93 -22.40
N TRP A 297 -3.38 23.21 -21.33
CA TRP A 297 -4.31 22.73 -20.32
C TRP A 297 -4.31 23.62 -19.08
N SER A 298 -5.50 23.92 -18.57
CA SER A 298 -5.69 24.57 -17.27
C SER A 298 -6.99 24.09 -16.62
N ASN A 299 -6.90 23.68 -15.35
CA ASN A 299 -8.05 23.28 -14.54
C ASN A 299 -9.06 24.44 -14.36
N SER A 300 -8.60 25.70 -14.44
CA SER A 300 -9.48 26.88 -14.29
C SER A 300 -10.17 27.30 -15.59
N SER A 301 -9.74 26.76 -16.74
CA SER A 301 -10.39 27.02 -18.03
C SER A 301 -11.81 26.46 -18.05
N LYS A 302 -12.71 27.04 -18.88
CA LYS A 302 -14.09 26.52 -19.03
C LYS A 302 -14.11 25.03 -19.39
N GLY A 303 -13.26 24.61 -20.32
CA GLY A 303 -13.14 23.21 -20.73
C GLY A 303 -12.56 22.30 -19.64
N GLY A 304 -11.55 22.79 -18.91
CA GLY A 304 -10.96 22.06 -17.78
C GLY A 304 -11.96 21.81 -16.66
N LYS A 305 -12.66 22.86 -16.20
CA LYS A 305 -13.72 22.75 -15.20
C LYS A 305 -14.82 21.78 -15.62
N PHE A 306 -15.28 21.91 -16.87
CA PHE A 306 -16.29 21.03 -17.44
C PHE A 306 -15.86 19.55 -17.41
N LEU A 307 -14.66 19.22 -17.89
CA LEU A 307 -14.19 17.82 -17.88
C LEU A 307 -13.99 17.27 -16.46
N ILE A 308 -13.50 18.09 -15.53
CA ILE A 308 -13.38 17.71 -14.11
C ILE A 308 -14.77 17.43 -13.52
N GLU A 309 -15.78 18.24 -13.85
CA GLU A 309 -17.16 18.03 -13.41
C GLU A 309 -17.81 16.77 -14.03
N LEU A 310 -17.35 16.36 -15.22
CA LEU A 310 -17.71 15.07 -15.82
C LEU A 310 -17.00 13.87 -15.15
N GLY A 311 -15.98 14.12 -14.33
CA GLY A 311 -15.26 13.13 -13.55
C GLY A 311 -13.78 12.99 -13.88
N LEU A 312 -13.22 13.78 -14.79
CA LEU A 312 -11.79 13.74 -15.12
C LEU A 312 -10.94 13.90 -13.86
N GLN A 313 -10.04 12.96 -13.60
CA GLN A 313 -9.28 12.93 -12.36
C GLN A 313 -8.11 13.92 -12.40
N GLU A 314 -8.06 14.84 -11.43
CA GLU A 314 -6.96 15.81 -11.28
C GLU A 314 -5.69 15.16 -10.67
N TYR A 315 -5.87 14.12 -9.88
CA TYR A 315 -4.80 13.37 -9.21
C TYR A 315 -5.24 11.92 -8.95
N PRO A 316 -4.31 10.96 -8.88
CA PRO A 316 -4.64 9.57 -8.63
C PRO A 316 -5.22 9.40 -7.23
N LYS A 317 -6.15 8.45 -7.09
CA LYS A 317 -6.66 8.04 -5.78
C LYS A 317 -5.52 7.48 -4.92
N LEU A 318 -5.67 7.55 -3.60
CA LEU A 318 -4.68 7.05 -2.65
C LEU A 318 -4.26 5.60 -2.96
N GLU A 319 -5.23 4.72 -3.18
CA GLU A 319 -4.96 3.32 -3.52
C GLU A 319 -4.16 3.19 -4.82
N THR A 320 -4.49 3.98 -5.85
CA THR A 320 -3.76 3.96 -7.14
C THR A 320 -2.31 4.38 -6.95
N ILE A 321 -2.04 5.48 -6.25
CA ILE A 321 -0.66 5.96 -6.08
C ILE A 321 0.19 5.02 -5.21
N LEU A 322 -0.41 4.44 -4.16
CA LEU A 322 0.29 3.47 -3.32
C LEU A 322 0.55 2.16 -4.07
N ASN A 323 -0.40 1.69 -4.88
CA ASN A 323 -0.22 0.49 -5.72
C ASN A 323 0.88 0.70 -6.76
N LEU A 324 1.00 1.90 -7.36
CA LEU A 324 2.09 2.21 -8.29
C LEU A 324 3.47 2.16 -7.60
N ALA A 325 3.55 2.49 -6.31
CA ALA A 325 4.77 2.43 -5.51
C ALA A 325 5.16 1.01 -5.03
N VAL A 326 4.34 -0.01 -5.27
CA VAL A 326 4.61 -1.41 -4.87
C VAL A 326 5.74 -2.03 -5.69
N PHE A 327 6.55 -2.88 -5.05
CA PHE A 327 7.71 -3.56 -5.64
C PHE A 327 7.45 -4.36 -6.95
N SER A 328 6.23 -4.78 -7.26
CA SER A 328 5.94 -5.53 -8.49
C SER A 328 6.00 -4.68 -9.77
N ASN A 329 5.99 -3.36 -9.66
CA ASN A 329 5.97 -2.45 -10.82
C ASN A 329 7.37 -2.12 -11.35
N ASP A 330 7.47 -1.30 -12.39
CA ASP A 330 8.76 -0.82 -12.92
C ASP A 330 9.52 0.03 -11.88
N PRO A 331 10.87 -0.08 -11.75
CA PRO A 331 11.64 0.69 -10.75
C PRO A 331 11.41 2.20 -10.83
N LYS A 332 11.34 2.74 -12.05
CA LYS A 332 11.17 4.18 -12.27
C LYS A 332 9.77 4.63 -11.86
N ILE A 333 8.74 3.86 -12.23
CA ILE A 333 7.35 4.17 -11.87
C ILE A 333 7.19 4.20 -10.35
N ARG A 334 7.79 3.24 -9.64
CA ARG A 334 7.69 3.17 -8.18
C ARG A 334 8.31 4.37 -7.47
N GLU A 335 9.51 4.77 -7.87
CA GLU A 335 10.17 5.96 -7.31
C GLU A 335 9.40 7.23 -7.63
N LEU A 336 8.88 7.37 -8.86
CA LEU A 336 8.03 8.50 -9.24
C LEU A 336 6.72 8.52 -8.44
N ALA A 337 6.09 7.37 -8.22
CA ALA A 337 4.85 7.26 -7.45
C ALA A 337 5.07 7.63 -5.98
N LEU A 338 6.14 7.12 -5.37
CA LEU A 338 6.51 7.46 -4.00
C LEU A 338 6.82 8.96 -3.86
N LYS A 339 7.59 9.52 -4.80
CA LYS A 339 7.86 10.95 -4.86
C LYS A 339 6.58 11.77 -4.99
N TYR A 340 5.68 11.39 -5.90
CA TYR A 340 4.40 12.07 -6.11
C TYR A 340 3.54 12.04 -4.85
N PHE A 341 3.46 10.90 -4.14
CA PHE A 341 2.78 10.78 -2.86
C PHE A 341 3.36 11.75 -1.81
N ILE A 342 4.69 11.80 -1.68
CA ILE A 342 5.37 12.69 -0.73
C ILE A 342 5.11 14.16 -1.06
N ASP A 343 5.26 14.53 -2.33
CA ASP A 343 5.16 15.92 -2.82
C ASP A 343 3.72 16.42 -2.78
N ASN A 344 2.72 15.54 -2.87
CA ASN A 344 1.29 15.87 -2.82
C ASN A 344 0.61 15.36 -1.52
N TYR A 345 1.38 15.12 -0.45
CA TYR A 345 0.87 14.49 0.78
C TYR A 345 -0.37 15.20 1.36
N ASP A 346 -0.45 16.53 1.26
CA ASP A 346 -1.58 17.29 1.81
C ASP A 346 -2.94 16.90 1.19
N LYS A 347 -2.93 16.41 -0.06
CA LYS A 347 -4.14 15.88 -0.72
C LYS A 347 -4.53 14.49 -0.20
N TYR A 348 -3.54 13.72 0.21
CA TYR A 348 -3.72 12.34 0.66
C TYR A 348 -3.95 12.23 2.17
N SER A 349 -3.43 13.18 2.96
CA SER A 349 -3.43 13.15 4.43
C SER A 349 -4.83 12.99 5.03
N VAL A 350 -5.86 13.54 4.37
CA VAL A 350 -7.27 13.45 4.78
C VAL A 350 -7.78 12.00 4.77
N HIS A 351 -7.27 11.17 3.86
CA HIS A 351 -7.70 9.78 3.66
C HIS A 351 -6.64 8.75 4.07
N TYR A 352 -5.38 9.17 4.21
CA TYR A 352 -4.25 8.30 4.51
C TYR A 352 -4.20 7.96 6.00
N LYS A 353 -4.56 6.71 6.31
CA LYS A 353 -4.45 6.15 7.66
C LYS A 353 -3.42 5.03 7.70
N PRO A 354 -2.17 5.29 8.11
CA PRO A 354 -1.06 4.34 8.06
C PRO A 354 -1.37 2.95 8.63
N ALA A 355 -2.13 2.89 9.73
CA ALA A 355 -2.50 1.64 10.40
C ALA A 355 -3.45 0.75 9.59
N GLU A 356 -4.23 1.33 8.66
CA GLU A 356 -5.17 0.61 7.80
C GLU A 356 -4.53 0.19 6.45
N ILE A 357 -3.31 0.69 6.15
CA ILE A 357 -2.62 0.40 4.88
C ILE A 357 -1.98 -0.99 4.89
N ASN A 358 -2.50 -1.86 4.03
CA ASN A 358 -2.02 -3.22 3.85
C ASN A 358 -1.06 -3.41 2.66
N ILE A 359 -0.65 -2.32 2.01
CA ILE A 359 0.21 -2.33 0.83
C ILE A 359 1.67 -2.13 1.27
N ALA A 360 2.58 -2.99 0.82
CA ALA A 360 4.01 -2.87 1.07
C ALA A 360 4.68 -1.96 0.02
N PHE A 361 4.57 -0.65 0.21
CA PHE A 361 5.08 0.35 -0.74
C PHE A 361 6.31 1.12 -0.23
N LEU A 362 6.69 0.96 1.04
CA LEU A 362 7.82 1.68 1.63
C LEU A 362 9.14 0.96 1.34
N PRO A 363 10.08 1.56 0.59
CA PRO A 363 11.38 0.94 0.34
C PRO A 363 12.21 0.96 1.62
N CYS A 364 12.75 -0.19 1.97
CA CYS A 364 13.57 -0.37 3.17
C CYS A 364 15.06 -0.18 2.86
N SER A 365 15.89 -0.06 3.90
CA SER A 365 17.35 0.04 3.75
C SER A 365 17.96 -1.23 3.13
N THR A 366 17.32 -2.39 3.32
CA THR A 366 17.69 -3.65 2.66
C THR A 366 17.23 -3.65 1.21
N PHE A 367 18.13 -4.01 0.30
CA PHE A 367 17.88 -4.05 -1.15
C PHE A 367 16.62 -4.88 -1.49
N ASN A 368 15.80 -4.38 -2.42
CA ASN A 368 14.54 -4.98 -2.86
C ASN A 368 13.55 -5.35 -1.75
N THR A 369 13.68 -4.75 -0.57
CA THR A 369 12.79 -5.02 0.56
C THR A 369 11.80 -3.88 0.72
N TYR A 370 10.51 -4.23 0.78
CA TYR A 370 9.43 -3.26 0.98
C TYR A 370 8.59 -3.64 2.20
N ALA A 371 8.03 -2.63 2.84
CA ALA A 371 7.26 -2.76 4.06
C ALA A 371 5.94 -1.99 3.98
N LYS A 372 4.97 -2.49 4.75
CA LYS A 372 3.81 -1.69 5.14
C LYS A 372 4.25 -0.63 6.16
N PRO A 373 3.52 0.49 6.32
CA PRO A 373 3.81 1.46 7.37
C PRO A 373 3.92 0.84 8.77
N SER A 374 3.03 -0.11 9.10
CA SER A 374 3.04 -0.82 10.39
C SER A 374 4.25 -1.74 10.61
N GLU A 375 5.00 -2.08 9.57
CA GLU A 375 6.14 -3.02 9.62
C GLU A 375 7.49 -2.30 9.45
N CYS A 376 7.48 -1.00 9.21
CA CYS A 376 8.65 -0.20 8.89
C CYS A 376 8.97 0.78 10.02
N PHE A 377 10.26 0.93 10.33
CA PHE A 377 10.72 1.80 11.41
C PHE A 377 11.82 2.75 10.93
N THR A 378 12.09 3.82 11.69
CA THR A 378 13.16 4.78 11.32
C THR A 378 14.51 4.49 11.97
N ASN A 379 14.54 3.77 13.10
CA ASN A 379 15.79 3.48 13.81
C ASN A 379 16.47 2.21 13.29
N ASP A 380 17.69 2.36 12.78
CA ASP A 380 18.52 1.25 12.26
C ASP A 380 18.78 0.13 13.26
N ARG A 381 18.79 0.42 14.57
CA ARG A 381 19.00 -0.61 15.58
C ARG A 381 17.91 -1.68 15.56
N CYS A 382 16.73 -1.40 15.00
CA CYS A 382 15.67 -2.38 14.87
C CYS A 382 16.04 -3.55 13.92
N ILE A 383 17.02 -3.35 13.02
CA ILE A 383 17.54 -4.40 12.13
C ILE A 383 18.14 -5.57 12.94
N ILE A 384 18.66 -5.31 14.15
CA ILE A 384 19.22 -6.35 15.04
C ILE A 384 18.19 -7.48 15.33
N MET A 385 16.90 -7.14 15.38
CA MET A 385 15.82 -8.11 15.56
C MET A 385 15.08 -8.42 14.25
N ASN A 386 15.71 -8.18 13.09
CA ASN A 386 15.17 -8.35 11.75
C ASN A 386 13.90 -7.52 11.47
N PHE A 387 13.72 -6.37 12.13
CA PHE A 387 12.67 -5.43 11.73
C PHE A 387 13.11 -4.63 10.51
N LYS A 388 12.14 -4.29 9.65
CA LYS A 388 12.40 -3.52 8.43
C LYS A 388 12.57 -2.04 8.79
N VAL A 389 13.60 -1.40 8.24
CA VAL A 389 13.88 0.02 8.45
C VAL A 389 13.80 0.74 7.12
N ILE A 390 13.23 1.94 7.12
CA ILE A 390 13.03 2.76 5.92
C ILE A 390 14.38 3.13 5.27
N ARG A 391 14.41 3.25 3.94
CA ARG A 391 15.58 3.76 3.21
C ARG A 391 16.03 5.13 3.75
N GLU A 392 17.34 5.34 3.79
CA GLU A 392 17.98 6.45 4.51
C GLU A 392 17.53 7.84 4.05
N ASP A 393 17.43 8.04 2.74
CA ASP A 393 16.95 9.28 2.10
C ASP A 393 15.52 9.68 2.50
N LEU A 394 14.71 8.70 2.90
CA LEU A 394 13.30 8.88 3.23
C LEU A 394 13.03 9.08 4.72
N ARG A 395 14.04 8.95 5.60
CA ARG A 395 13.87 9.10 7.06
C ARG A 395 13.32 10.47 7.45
N SER A 396 13.74 11.52 6.74
CA SER A 396 13.23 12.89 6.94
C SER A 396 11.73 13.04 6.63
N LYS A 397 11.12 12.07 5.95
CA LYS A 397 9.70 12.03 5.58
C LYS A 397 8.90 11.01 6.38
N ALA A 398 9.48 10.43 7.43
CA ALA A 398 8.86 9.40 8.27
C ALA A 398 7.45 9.74 8.75
N GLU A 399 7.23 10.98 9.16
CA GLU A 399 5.92 11.46 9.63
C GLU A 399 4.84 11.33 8.55
N LYS A 400 5.15 11.63 7.29
CA LYS A 400 4.24 11.48 6.15
C LYS A 400 3.85 10.02 5.89
N PHE A 401 4.71 9.07 6.25
CA PHE A 401 4.40 7.65 6.13
C PHE A 401 3.68 7.10 7.36
N GLY A 402 3.68 7.83 8.48
CA GLY A 402 3.18 7.35 9.77
C GLY A 402 3.99 6.18 10.33
N ILE A 403 5.28 6.11 10.01
CA ILE A 403 6.18 5.09 10.54
C ILE A 403 6.73 5.50 11.90
N GLN A 404 6.82 4.54 12.81
CA GLN A 404 7.32 4.76 14.16
C GLN A 404 8.84 4.65 14.22
N GLN A 405 9.45 5.23 15.25
CA GLN A 405 10.89 5.08 15.45
C GLN A 405 11.29 3.66 15.85
N HIS A 406 10.45 3.00 16.65
CA HIS A 406 10.69 1.69 17.21
C HIS A 406 9.42 0.83 17.16
N PRO A 407 9.53 -0.51 17.13
CA PRO A 407 8.42 -1.41 17.39
C PRO A 407 7.89 -1.20 18.82
N ASN A 408 6.58 -1.43 19.02
CA ASN A 408 5.99 -1.48 20.34
C ASN A 408 6.37 -2.78 21.09
N HIS A 409 6.15 -2.81 22.40
CA HIS A 409 6.52 -3.95 23.26
C HIS A 409 5.94 -5.29 22.75
N ASP A 410 4.67 -5.32 22.32
CA ASP A 410 4.03 -6.52 21.75
C ASP A 410 4.83 -7.11 20.58
N LYS A 411 5.28 -6.27 19.63
CA LYS A 411 6.08 -6.71 18.49
C LYS A 411 7.46 -7.22 18.92
N LEU A 412 8.08 -6.59 19.92
CA LEU A 412 9.38 -7.00 20.44
C LEU A 412 9.30 -8.38 21.11
N VAL A 413 8.31 -8.58 21.99
CA VAL A 413 8.07 -9.87 22.67
C VAL A 413 7.73 -10.96 21.65
N LYS A 414 6.79 -10.70 20.74
CA LYS A 414 6.42 -11.65 19.69
C LYS A 414 7.62 -12.03 18.82
N ARG A 415 8.41 -11.06 18.39
CA ARG A 415 9.61 -11.33 17.57
C ARG A 415 10.64 -12.17 18.32
N LEU A 416 10.90 -11.86 19.58
CA LEU A 416 11.86 -12.59 20.40
C LEU A 416 11.43 -14.04 20.67
N THR A 417 10.14 -14.26 20.90
CA THR A 417 9.58 -15.58 21.22
C THR A 417 9.40 -16.47 19.99
N GLU A 418 8.97 -15.92 18.85
CA GLU A 418 8.80 -16.67 17.61
C GLU A 418 10.11 -16.87 16.83
N ASN A 419 11.05 -15.92 16.94
CA ASN A 419 12.32 -15.94 16.21
C ASN A 419 13.50 -15.61 17.16
N PRO A 420 13.82 -16.50 18.12
CA PRO A 420 14.86 -16.24 19.09
C PRO A 420 16.25 -16.15 18.44
N PRO A 421 17.15 -15.32 18.97
CA PRO A 421 18.48 -15.14 18.42
C PRO A 421 19.29 -16.45 18.47
N GLN A 422 20.06 -16.70 17.40
CA GLN A 422 20.96 -17.85 17.30
C GLN A 422 22.39 -17.43 17.61
N GLY A 423 23.07 -18.20 18.47
CA GLY A 423 24.46 -17.95 18.85
C GLY A 423 24.65 -16.80 19.83
N GLU A 424 25.76 -16.88 20.57
CA GLU A 424 26.06 -15.98 21.71
C GLU A 424 26.17 -14.51 21.29
N ASN A 425 26.90 -14.23 20.20
CA ASN A 425 27.13 -12.87 19.73
C ASN A 425 25.86 -12.16 19.23
N ASN A 426 24.96 -12.88 18.55
CA ASN A 426 23.72 -12.28 18.06
C ASN A 426 22.74 -12.05 19.21
N ALA A 427 22.63 -13.02 20.12
CA ALA A 427 21.80 -12.89 21.32
C ALA A 427 22.25 -11.73 22.21
N MET A 428 23.55 -11.56 22.42
CA MET A 428 24.10 -10.38 23.10
C MET A 428 23.57 -9.08 22.48
N LYS A 429 23.72 -8.89 21.16
CA LYS A 429 23.26 -7.68 20.48
C LYS A 429 21.74 -7.47 20.61
N VAL A 430 20.95 -8.53 20.48
CA VAL A 430 19.49 -8.48 20.64
C VAL A 430 19.11 -8.07 22.07
N PHE A 431 19.71 -8.69 23.09
CA PHE A 431 19.42 -8.39 24.49
C PHE A 431 19.88 -6.99 24.89
N GLU A 432 21.00 -6.49 24.36
CA GLU A 432 21.43 -5.10 24.56
C GLU A 432 20.46 -4.09 23.93
N TYR A 433 19.93 -4.40 22.74
CA TYR A 433 18.89 -3.58 22.12
C TYR A 433 17.62 -3.57 22.97
N LEU A 434 17.16 -4.73 23.44
CA LEU A 434 15.97 -4.84 24.28
C LEU A 434 16.15 -4.18 25.65
N TYR A 435 17.35 -4.26 26.23
CA TYR A 435 17.73 -3.51 27.42
C TYR A 435 17.52 -2.00 27.23
N SER A 436 17.93 -1.45 26.08
CA SER A 436 17.71 -0.02 25.78
C SER A 436 16.24 0.38 25.64
N ARG A 437 15.34 -0.60 25.49
CA ARG A 437 13.88 -0.45 25.36
C ARG A 437 13.11 -1.00 26.56
N GLN A 438 13.80 -1.37 27.64
CA GLN A 438 13.19 -2.04 28.79
C GLN A 438 12.04 -1.28 29.46
N HIS A 439 11.96 0.04 29.28
CA HIS A 439 10.88 0.88 29.83
C HIS A 439 9.55 0.74 29.07
N ASP A 440 9.56 0.18 27.87
CA ASP A 440 8.32 -0.05 27.10
C ASP A 440 7.57 -1.31 27.55
N PHE A 441 8.25 -2.22 28.23
CA PHE A 441 7.72 -3.53 28.61
C PHE A 441 6.84 -3.44 29.86
N THR A 442 5.77 -4.22 29.85
CA THR A 442 4.82 -4.37 30.96
C THR A 442 5.13 -5.61 31.81
N ASP A 443 4.52 -5.70 33.00
CA ASP A 443 4.63 -6.91 33.85
C ASP A 443 4.11 -8.18 33.16
N ALA A 444 3.12 -8.04 32.26
CA ALA A 444 2.63 -9.15 31.45
C ALA A 444 3.70 -9.63 30.46
N ASP A 445 4.41 -8.71 29.80
CA ASP A 445 5.50 -9.03 28.88
C ASP A 445 6.63 -9.79 29.59
N TRP A 446 7.04 -9.34 30.77
CA TRP A 446 8.07 -10.00 31.57
C TRP A 446 7.67 -11.43 31.96
N ASN A 447 6.40 -11.65 32.30
CA ASN A 447 5.88 -13.00 32.59
C ASN A 447 5.90 -13.91 31.35
N ILE A 448 5.59 -13.39 30.16
CA ILE A 448 5.70 -14.15 28.91
C ILE A 448 7.16 -14.54 28.66
N LEU A 449 8.07 -13.57 28.75
CA LEU A 449 9.50 -13.80 28.52
C LEU A 449 10.09 -14.81 29.51
N ASN A 450 9.73 -14.72 30.79
CA ASN A 450 10.19 -15.65 31.83
C ASN A 450 9.85 -17.13 31.53
N ASN A 451 8.77 -17.36 30.79
CA ASN A 451 8.30 -18.70 30.43
C ASN A 451 8.70 -19.14 29.01
N SER A 452 9.34 -18.26 28.23
CA SER A 452 9.65 -18.49 26.81
C SER A 452 11.10 -18.92 26.60
N GLU A 453 11.32 -19.83 25.66
CA GLU A 453 12.65 -20.34 25.32
C GLU A 453 13.31 -19.44 24.26
N PHE A 454 14.15 -18.49 24.68
CA PHE A 454 14.83 -17.59 23.76
C PHE A 454 16.32 -17.36 24.05
N ILE A 455 16.85 -17.88 25.16
CA ILE A 455 18.26 -17.75 25.51
C ILE A 455 19.03 -18.90 24.86
N PRO A 456 19.96 -18.65 23.92
CA PRO A 456 20.67 -19.74 23.26
C PRO A 456 21.71 -20.39 24.19
N ILE A 457 21.84 -21.72 24.11
CA ILE A 457 22.92 -22.45 24.77
C ILE A 457 24.11 -22.59 23.81
N LYS A 458 25.32 -22.49 24.35
CA LYS A 458 26.55 -22.68 23.58
C LYS A 458 26.64 -24.11 23.02
N ASN A 459 26.86 -24.23 21.72
CA ASN A 459 27.05 -25.50 20.98
C ASN A 459 25.82 -26.41 20.84
N GLU A 460 24.63 -25.94 21.23
CA GLU A 460 23.37 -26.64 20.96
C GLU A 460 22.42 -25.68 20.23
N ASN A 461 21.71 -26.14 19.19
CA ASN A 461 20.62 -25.40 18.57
C ASN A 461 19.36 -25.44 19.47
N LYS A 462 19.53 -25.12 20.75
CA LYS A 462 18.48 -25.15 21.76
C LYS A 462 18.46 -23.82 22.50
N HIS A 463 17.24 -23.43 22.86
CA HIS A 463 16.97 -22.26 23.68
C HIS A 463 16.45 -22.70 25.04
N ILE A 464 16.76 -21.91 26.06
CA ILE A 464 16.27 -22.14 27.43
C ILE A 464 15.48 -20.95 27.91
N LYS A 465 14.65 -21.22 28.92
CA LYS A 465 13.85 -20.21 29.61
C LYS A 465 14.72 -19.42 30.58
N PRO A 466 14.48 -18.12 30.75
CA PRO A 466 15.18 -17.32 31.74
C PRO A 466 15.18 -17.93 33.15
N ARG A 467 14.03 -18.42 33.63
CA ARG A 467 13.91 -19.05 34.96
C ARG A 467 14.72 -20.33 35.17
N ASP A 468 15.10 -21.00 34.09
CA ASP A 468 15.80 -22.29 34.10
C ASP A 468 17.33 -22.11 33.92
N CYS A 469 17.82 -20.86 33.97
CA CYS A 469 19.23 -20.55 33.80
C CYS A 469 19.74 -19.53 34.83
N PHE A 470 21.05 -19.52 35.00
CA PHE A 470 21.74 -18.68 35.96
C PHE A 470 22.82 -17.83 35.30
N PHE A 471 23.25 -16.75 35.95
CA PHE A 471 24.44 -16.02 35.50
C PHE A 471 25.73 -16.78 35.86
N LYS A 472 26.75 -16.69 35.01
CA LYS A 472 28.08 -17.27 35.31
C LYS A 472 28.65 -16.70 36.61
N LEU A 473 29.14 -17.58 37.46
CA LEU A 473 29.92 -17.26 38.66
C LEU A 473 31.36 -16.92 38.30
N LYS A 474 32.02 -16.15 39.18
CA LYS A 474 33.45 -15.84 39.07
C LYS A 474 34.34 -17.09 39.14
N ASP A 475 33.93 -18.10 39.92
CA ASP A 475 34.61 -19.40 39.92
C ASP A 475 34.07 -20.25 38.78
N GLU A 476 34.77 -20.21 37.64
CA GLU A 476 34.32 -20.83 36.38
C GLU A 476 34.03 -22.33 36.53
N LYS A 477 34.78 -23.02 37.38
CA LYS A 477 34.60 -24.46 37.62
C LYS A 477 33.25 -24.79 38.26
N LEU A 478 32.65 -23.89 39.05
CA LEU A 478 31.33 -24.12 39.64
C LEU A 478 30.21 -24.00 38.61
N ASN A 479 30.45 -23.31 37.50
CA ASN A 479 29.46 -23.18 36.43
C ASN A 479 29.17 -24.52 35.74
N GLU A 480 30.00 -25.55 35.89
CA GLU A 480 29.73 -26.88 35.33
C GLU A 480 28.54 -27.59 36.00
N PHE A 481 28.10 -27.14 37.18
CA PHE A 481 26.95 -27.71 37.89
C PHE A 481 25.61 -27.07 37.52
N PHE A 482 25.62 -25.96 36.78
CA PHE A 482 24.44 -25.16 36.48
C PHE A 482 24.38 -24.80 34.99
N LEU A 483 23.18 -24.52 34.49
CA LEU A 483 23.02 -23.92 33.17
C LEU A 483 23.32 -22.42 33.26
N CYS A 484 24.60 -22.07 33.16
CA CYS A 484 25.08 -20.69 33.30
C CYS A 484 25.21 -19.95 31.96
N VAL A 485 24.79 -18.69 31.93
CA VAL A 485 24.91 -17.79 30.78
C VAL A 485 25.61 -16.48 31.15
N ASP A 486 26.23 -15.85 30.16
CA ASP A 486 26.81 -14.52 30.28
C ASP A 486 26.87 -13.87 28.90
N PHE A 487 26.14 -12.78 28.71
CA PHE A 487 26.10 -12.01 27.47
C PHE A 487 26.62 -10.58 27.68
N GLY A 488 27.38 -10.34 28.75
CA GLY A 488 27.88 -9.02 29.11
C GLY A 488 26.88 -8.18 29.91
N THR A 489 27.34 -7.02 30.40
CA THR A 489 26.66 -6.26 31.47
C THR A 489 25.22 -5.86 31.11
N LYS A 490 24.99 -5.22 29.96
CA LYS A 490 23.67 -4.69 29.58
C LYS A 490 22.67 -5.80 29.24
N ALA A 491 23.12 -6.79 28.45
CA ALA A 491 22.30 -7.94 28.11
C ALA A 491 21.88 -8.72 29.36
N ASN A 492 22.81 -8.95 30.30
CA ASN A 492 22.52 -9.63 31.56
C ASN A 492 21.52 -8.85 32.43
N GLU A 493 21.53 -7.51 32.39
CA GLU A 493 20.55 -6.72 33.13
C GLU A 493 19.13 -6.87 32.56
N PHE A 494 18.98 -6.92 31.24
CA PHE A 494 17.71 -7.30 30.60
C PHE A 494 17.28 -8.72 30.95
N LEU A 495 18.19 -9.69 30.88
CA LEU A 495 17.92 -11.09 31.24
C LEU A 495 17.54 -11.25 32.71
N SER A 496 18.12 -10.44 33.61
CA SER A 496 17.74 -10.44 35.02
C SER A 496 16.29 -10.02 35.21
N LYS A 497 15.78 -9.06 34.42
CA LYS A 497 14.36 -8.69 34.41
C LYS A 497 13.47 -9.77 33.78
N CYS A 498 14.00 -10.50 32.80
CA CYS A 498 13.30 -11.65 32.21
C CYS A 498 13.19 -12.85 33.17
N GLY A 499 13.96 -12.90 34.25
CA GLY A 499 13.89 -13.97 35.25
C GLY A 499 15.14 -14.85 35.38
N VAL A 500 16.25 -14.49 34.71
CA VAL A 500 17.55 -15.15 34.95
C VAL A 500 18.02 -14.81 36.36
N LYS A 501 18.32 -15.85 37.14
CA LYS A 501 18.66 -15.71 38.56
C LYS A 501 20.16 -15.72 38.78
N LYS A 502 20.58 -15.18 39.93
CA LYS A 502 21.86 -15.52 40.55
C LYS A 502 21.65 -16.75 41.43
N GLN A 503 22.64 -17.63 41.47
CA GLN A 503 22.60 -18.83 42.31
C GLN A 503 22.46 -18.42 43.78
N THR A 504 21.59 -19.12 44.50
CA THR A 504 21.32 -18.97 45.92
C THR A 504 21.85 -20.17 46.70
N SER A 505 21.93 -20.05 48.03
CA SER A 505 22.31 -21.17 48.90
C SER A 505 21.43 -22.42 48.72
N ASN A 506 20.17 -22.25 48.31
CA ASN A 506 19.27 -23.36 48.00
C ASN A 506 19.63 -24.06 46.69
N ASP A 507 20.03 -23.32 45.66
CA ASP A 507 20.45 -23.91 44.39
C ASP A 507 21.73 -24.75 44.57
N PHE A 508 22.69 -24.27 45.37
CA PHE A 508 23.88 -25.05 45.74
C PHE A 508 23.55 -26.27 46.58
N ALA A 509 22.52 -26.18 47.43
CA ALA A 509 22.08 -27.27 48.28
C ALA A 509 21.46 -28.44 47.51
N GLU A 510 20.90 -28.17 46.33
CA GLU A 510 20.30 -29.16 45.46
C GLU A 510 21.33 -29.90 44.59
N ILE A 511 22.59 -29.42 44.53
CA ILE A 511 23.66 -30.11 43.81
C ILE A 511 23.93 -31.48 44.45
N LYS A 512 23.50 -32.52 43.75
CA LYS A 512 23.78 -33.92 44.07
C LYS A 512 24.44 -34.57 42.86
N VAL A 513 25.67 -35.03 43.03
CA VAL A 513 26.43 -35.72 41.99
C VAL A 513 26.70 -37.13 42.46
N ASP A 514 26.27 -38.12 41.68
CA ASP A 514 26.53 -39.53 41.99
C ASP A 514 28.02 -39.87 41.77
N PRO A 515 28.62 -40.77 42.57
CA PRO A 515 30.01 -41.21 42.37
C PRO A 515 30.35 -41.72 40.96
N SER A 516 29.37 -42.23 40.21
CA SER A 516 29.54 -42.68 38.83
C SER A 516 29.51 -41.56 37.78
N HIS A 517 29.10 -40.34 38.15
CA HIS A 517 28.91 -39.23 37.22
C HIS A 517 30.25 -38.58 36.83
N LYS A 518 30.37 -38.12 35.58
CA LYS A 518 31.60 -37.47 35.05
C LYS A 518 32.09 -36.28 35.89
N LEU A 519 31.16 -35.55 36.51
CA LEU A 519 31.47 -34.38 37.35
C LEU A 519 31.84 -34.75 38.79
N TRP A 520 31.83 -36.03 39.18
CA TRP A 520 32.08 -36.44 40.56
C TRP A 520 33.43 -35.94 41.09
N LYS A 521 34.48 -36.06 40.29
CA LYS A 521 35.81 -35.57 40.66
C LYS A 521 35.80 -34.07 40.96
N LEU A 522 35.13 -33.29 40.12
CA LEU A 522 34.99 -31.86 40.29
C LEU A 522 34.10 -31.51 41.49
N TYR A 523 33.02 -32.26 41.70
CA TYR A 523 32.13 -32.10 42.86
C TYR A 523 32.89 -32.29 44.17
N VAL A 524 33.69 -33.35 44.28
CA VAL A 524 34.52 -33.59 45.46
C VAL A 524 35.57 -32.50 45.65
N GLU A 525 36.23 -32.05 44.56
CA GLU A 525 37.21 -30.95 44.59
C GLU A 525 36.59 -29.64 45.09
N LYS A 526 35.38 -29.33 44.61
CA LYS A 526 34.68 -28.06 44.89
C LYS A 526 33.71 -28.12 46.06
N PHE A 527 33.53 -29.29 46.68
CA PHE A 527 32.63 -29.47 47.82
C PHE A 527 32.88 -28.47 48.98
N PRO A 528 34.13 -28.11 49.35
CA PRO A 528 34.35 -27.07 50.36
C PRO A 528 33.71 -25.73 49.99
N VAL A 529 33.89 -25.30 48.73
CA VAL A 529 33.31 -24.04 48.22
C VAL A 529 31.79 -24.14 48.13
N ILE A 530 31.26 -25.31 47.77
CA ILE A 530 29.81 -25.58 47.78
C ILE A 530 29.27 -25.46 49.23
N LEU A 531 29.95 -26.02 50.23
CA LEU A 531 29.55 -25.90 51.64
C LEU A 531 29.56 -24.44 52.14
N GLU A 532 30.54 -23.65 51.71
CA GLU A 532 30.57 -22.21 52.01
C GLU A 532 29.35 -21.48 51.44
N ASN A 533 28.95 -21.78 50.20
CA ASN A 533 27.78 -21.18 49.56
C ASN A 533 26.44 -21.68 50.12
N ILE A 534 26.34 -22.97 50.48
CA ILE A 534 25.17 -23.54 51.15
C ILE A 534 25.00 -22.93 52.54
N ASN A 535 26.11 -22.65 53.23
CA ASN A 535 26.14 -22.19 54.60
C ASN A 535 25.22 -23.06 55.52
N PRO A 536 25.41 -24.40 55.58
CA PRO A 536 24.43 -25.33 56.13
C PRO A 536 24.10 -25.08 57.61
N ASN A 537 22.85 -25.24 58.02
CA ASN A 537 22.49 -25.26 59.44
C ASN A 537 23.05 -26.51 60.15
N LEU A 538 22.89 -26.58 61.48
CA LEU A 538 23.48 -27.65 62.29
C LEU A 538 23.03 -29.04 61.82
N GLU A 539 21.74 -29.26 61.66
CA GLU A 539 21.20 -30.55 61.23
C GLU A 539 21.78 -30.99 59.87
N LYS A 540 21.81 -30.07 58.90
CA LYS A 540 22.30 -30.35 57.55
C LYS A 540 23.79 -30.69 57.53
N ILE A 541 24.64 -29.95 58.26
CA ILE A 541 26.08 -30.25 58.27
C ILE A 541 26.37 -31.59 58.95
N LEU A 542 25.64 -31.93 60.01
CA LEU A 542 25.80 -33.22 60.70
C LEU A 542 25.36 -34.39 59.80
N ASN A 543 24.25 -34.26 59.07
CA ASN A 543 23.82 -35.26 58.09
C ASN A 543 24.82 -35.44 56.94
N LEU A 544 25.43 -34.36 56.46
CA LEU A 544 26.50 -34.43 55.44
C LEU A 544 27.79 -35.08 55.96
N ALA A 545 28.05 -34.99 57.27
CA ALA A 545 29.18 -35.66 57.92
C ALA A 545 28.89 -37.14 58.28
N ALA A 546 27.64 -37.56 58.24
CA ALA A 546 27.19 -38.91 58.57
C ALA A 546 27.01 -39.83 57.33
N PRO A 547 27.08 -41.16 57.50
CA PRO A 547 26.66 -42.12 56.46
C PRO A 547 25.18 -41.90 56.06
N PRO A 548 24.75 -42.22 54.82
CA PRO A 548 25.47 -42.95 53.77
C PRO A 548 26.32 -42.07 52.83
N THR A 549 26.54 -40.80 53.15
CA THR A 549 27.34 -39.86 52.34
C THR A 549 28.74 -40.42 52.03
N ASP A 550 29.31 -40.09 50.87
CA ASP A 550 30.65 -40.54 50.49
C ASP A 550 31.73 -40.17 51.54
N LEU A 551 32.74 -41.04 51.72
CA LEU A 551 33.78 -40.86 52.74
C LEU A 551 34.56 -39.54 52.61
N LYS A 552 34.88 -39.11 51.39
CA LYS A 552 35.61 -37.84 51.16
C LYS A 552 34.73 -36.65 51.50
N LEU A 553 33.47 -36.67 51.07
CA LEU A 553 32.51 -35.62 51.39
C LEU A 553 32.25 -35.51 52.89
N ARG A 554 32.05 -36.65 53.59
CA ARG A 554 31.89 -36.68 55.05
C ARG A 554 33.07 -36.08 55.78
N THR A 555 34.28 -36.43 55.36
CA THR A 555 35.51 -35.91 55.97
C THR A 555 35.60 -34.39 55.80
N THR A 556 35.26 -33.87 54.62
CA THR A 556 35.21 -32.43 54.33
C THR A 556 34.11 -31.72 55.12
N ALA A 557 32.90 -32.30 55.21
CA ALA A 557 31.79 -31.76 55.98
C ALA A 557 32.12 -31.71 57.49
N LEU A 558 32.71 -32.77 58.04
CA LEU A 558 33.16 -32.81 59.43
C LEU A 558 34.24 -31.75 59.68
N LYS A 559 35.20 -31.60 58.77
CA LYS A 559 36.19 -30.52 58.85
C LYS A 559 35.55 -29.14 58.85
N TYR A 560 34.61 -28.88 57.93
CA TYR A 560 33.86 -27.63 57.88
C TYR A 560 33.10 -27.34 59.18
N PHE A 561 32.42 -28.35 59.75
CA PHE A 561 31.75 -28.25 61.05
C PHE A 561 32.70 -27.81 62.16
N ILE A 562 33.85 -28.49 62.27
CA ILE A 562 34.88 -28.20 63.27
C ILE A 562 35.44 -26.79 63.11
N ASP A 563 35.84 -26.43 61.88
CA ASP A 563 36.51 -25.17 61.58
C ASP A 563 35.56 -23.96 61.80
N ASN A 564 34.24 -24.17 61.67
CA ASN A 564 33.22 -23.15 61.90
C ASN A 564 32.48 -23.29 63.23
N PHE A 565 32.87 -24.22 64.10
CA PHE A 565 32.11 -24.56 65.31
C PHE A 565 31.87 -23.36 66.22
N ASP A 566 32.95 -22.67 66.60
CA ASP A 566 32.92 -21.57 67.56
C ASP A 566 32.16 -20.36 66.99
N ARG A 567 32.23 -20.14 65.68
CA ARG A 567 31.58 -19.00 65.02
C ARG A 567 30.09 -19.23 64.76
N LYS A 568 29.68 -20.48 64.53
CA LYS A 568 28.37 -20.78 63.93
C LYS A 568 27.51 -21.75 64.72
N TYR A 569 28.11 -22.78 65.31
CA TYR A 569 27.35 -23.91 65.85
C TYR A 569 27.32 -23.92 67.39
N VAL A 570 28.29 -23.29 68.07
CA VAL A 570 28.39 -23.33 69.54
C VAL A 570 27.11 -22.91 70.27
N GLY A 571 26.38 -21.91 69.76
CA GLY A 571 25.15 -21.41 70.39
C GLY A 571 23.92 -22.29 70.17
N VAL A 572 23.97 -23.24 69.23
CA VAL A 572 22.83 -24.11 68.86
C VAL A 572 23.14 -25.60 69.00
N TYR A 573 24.40 -25.97 69.22
CA TYR A 573 24.84 -27.35 69.34
C TYR A 573 24.69 -27.84 70.79
N ASN A 574 23.81 -28.82 70.99
CA ASN A 574 23.70 -29.55 72.24
C ASN A 574 23.99 -31.04 72.01
N PRO A 575 25.17 -31.55 72.43
CA PRO A 575 25.60 -32.92 72.14
C PRO A 575 24.65 -33.98 72.72
N GLY A 576 23.99 -33.70 73.85
CA GLY A 576 23.04 -34.63 74.48
C GLY A 576 21.74 -34.85 73.69
N THR A 577 21.47 -33.99 72.69
CA THR A 577 20.27 -34.07 71.83
C THR A 577 20.57 -34.54 70.41
N VAL A 578 21.85 -34.72 70.06
CA VAL A 578 22.28 -35.11 68.73
C VAL A 578 22.28 -36.63 68.60
N ASN A 579 21.30 -37.14 67.85
CA ASN A 579 21.19 -38.58 67.56
C ASN A 579 21.83 -38.98 66.21
N ILE A 580 22.47 -38.04 65.52
CA ILE A 580 23.11 -38.30 64.21
C ILE A 580 24.48 -38.95 64.45
N ALA A 581 24.71 -40.11 63.83
CA ALA A 581 25.99 -40.83 63.90
C ALA A 581 27.01 -40.23 62.91
N PHE A 582 27.59 -39.07 63.25
CA PHE A 582 28.53 -38.35 62.39
C PHE A 582 30.00 -38.45 62.84
N LEU A 583 30.28 -38.95 64.05
CA LEU A 583 31.64 -39.06 64.55
C LEU A 583 32.29 -40.35 64.06
N PRO A 584 33.41 -40.30 63.33
CA PRO A 584 34.12 -41.50 62.91
C PRO A 584 34.80 -42.15 64.11
N CYS A 585 34.66 -43.46 64.22
CA CYS A 585 35.21 -44.25 65.32
C CYS A 585 36.53 -44.92 64.91
N SER A 586 37.30 -45.39 65.89
CA SER A 586 38.57 -46.10 65.68
C SER A 586 38.39 -47.48 65.04
N ASN A 587 37.16 -48.02 65.06
CA ASN A 587 36.80 -49.28 64.42
C ASN A 587 36.49 -49.05 62.93
N SER A 588 36.95 -49.94 62.04
CA SER A 588 36.89 -49.75 60.59
C SER A 588 35.47 -49.40 60.11
N ASN A 589 35.30 -48.19 59.58
CA ASN A 589 34.07 -47.62 58.99
C ASN A 589 32.87 -47.38 59.93
N ALA A 590 33.02 -47.53 61.26
CA ALA A 590 31.95 -47.25 62.20
C ALA A 590 31.80 -45.74 62.51
N TYR A 591 30.57 -45.29 62.69
CA TYR A 591 30.23 -43.93 63.10
C TYR A 591 29.28 -43.97 64.31
N ALA A 592 29.42 -43.03 65.23
CA ALA A 592 28.60 -42.95 66.45
C ALA A 592 28.05 -41.54 66.68
N SER A 593 26.96 -41.46 67.45
CA SER A 593 26.47 -40.20 68.01
C SER A 593 27.45 -39.69 69.07
N PRO A 594 27.45 -38.39 69.43
CA PRO A 594 28.26 -37.87 70.53
C PRO A 594 28.09 -38.64 71.84
N SER A 595 26.86 -39.06 72.14
CA SER A 595 26.59 -39.76 73.39
C SER A 595 27.09 -41.21 73.39
N ASP A 596 27.16 -41.86 72.22
CA ASP A 596 27.54 -43.28 72.09
C ASP A 596 29.02 -43.47 71.70
N CYS A 597 29.79 -42.40 71.78
CA CYS A 597 31.21 -42.36 71.44
C CYS A 597 32.02 -41.93 72.67
N PHE A 598 33.18 -42.56 72.90
CA PHE A 598 34.02 -42.31 74.07
C PHE A 598 35.48 -42.05 73.71
N ILE A 599 36.22 -41.43 74.62
CA ILE A 599 37.65 -41.11 74.44
C ILE A 599 38.55 -42.25 74.94
N ASN A 600 38.19 -42.88 76.06
CA ASN A 600 39.02 -43.91 76.70
C ASN A 600 39.02 -45.22 75.89
N ASP A 601 40.20 -45.67 75.47
CA ASP A 601 40.40 -46.91 74.71
C ASP A 601 39.86 -48.16 75.44
N GLU A 602 39.85 -48.15 76.77
CA GLU A 602 39.35 -49.27 77.56
C GLU A 602 37.84 -49.52 77.38
N CYS A 603 37.04 -48.55 76.90
CA CYS A 603 35.62 -48.80 76.66
C CYS A 603 35.40 -49.83 75.53
N MET A 604 36.41 -50.11 74.69
CA MET A 604 36.36 -51.22 73.72
C MET A 604 36.18 -52.58 74.41
N ILE A 605 36.56 -52.73 75.68
CA ILE A 605 36.37 -53.97 76.46
C ILE A 605 34.89 -54.39 76.48
N MET A 606 33.96 -53.43 76.45
CA MET A 606 32.51 -53.65 76.40
C MET A 606 31.91 -53.31 75.03
N ASN A 607 32.73 -53.33 73.97
CA ASN A 607 32.32 -53.01 72.59
C ASN A 607 31.68 -51.62 72.41
N PHE A 608 32.05 -50.63 73.24
CA PHE A 608 31.68 -49.24 72.98
C PHE A 608 32.50 -48.65 71.83
N GLN A 609 31.92 -47.69 71.13
CA GLN A 609 32.60 -47.00 70.05
C GLN A 609 33.55 -45.93 70.63
N ILE A 610 34.79 -45.92 70.13
CA ILE A 610 35.82 -44.95 70.54
C ILE A 610 36.05 -43.95 69.41
N ILE A 611 36.13 -42.67 69.72
CA ILE A 611 36.43 -41.63 68.74
C ILE A 611 37.76 -41.89 68.05
N ARG A 612 37.85 -41.61 66.74
CA ARG A 612 39.08 -41.75 65.97
C ARG A 612 40.22 -40.92 66.59
N LYS A 613 41.42 -41.49 66.66
CA LYS A 613 42.57 -40.93 67.41
C LYS A 613 42.92 -39.49 67.03
N ASP A 614 42.86 -39.14 65.76
CA ASP A 614 43.14 -37.79 65.23
C ASP A 614 42.13 -36.73 65.65
N LEU A 615 40.95 -37.13 66.13
CA LEU A 615 39.87 -36.23 66.57
C LEU A 615 39.82 -36.06 68.09
N ARG A 616 40.63 -36.79 68.87
CA ARG A 616 40.62 -36.75 70.35
C ARG A 616 40.88 -35.37 70.92
N SER A 617 41.77 -34.59 70.30
CA SER A 617 42.06 -33.21 70.69
C SER A 617 40.85 -32.28 70.55
N LYS A 618 39.81 -32.71 69.83
CA LYS A 618 38.57 -31.96 69.60
C LYS A 618 37.35 -32.61 70.28
N ALA A 619 37.56 -33.67 71.07
CA ALA A 619 36.48 -34.45 71.69
C ALA A 619 35.55 -33.61 72.56
N GLU A 620 36.09 -32.61 73.26
CA GLU A 620 35.32 -31.65 74.05
C GLU A 620 34.33 -30.86 73.19
N LYS A 621 34.74 -30.38 72.00
CA LYS A 621 33.85 -29.68 71.06
C LYS A 621 32.69 -30.57 70.58
N PHE A 622 32.92 -31.87 70.48
CA PHE A 622 31.89 -32.82 70.11
C PHE A 622 30.98 -33.20 71.29
N GLY A 623 31.34 -32.90 72.53
CA GLY A 623 30.63 -33.37 73.72
C GLY A 623 30.80 -34.87 73.99
N VAL A 624 31.90 -35.45 73.49
CA VAL A 624 32.24 -36.87 73.67
C VAL A 624 32.82 -37.06 75.06
N GLN A 625 32.27 -38.03 75.81
CA GLN A 625 32.65 -38.28 77.19
C GLN A 625 33.91 -39.15 77.30
N GLN A 626 34.61 -39.07 78.42
CA GLN A 626 35.76 -39.94 78.68
C GLN A 626 35.35 -41.42 78.78
N ASN A 627 34.26 -41.69 79.51
CA ASN A 627 33.73 -43.03 79.75
C ASN A 627 32.20 -43.02 79.69
N PRO A 628 31.55 -44.18 79.45
CA PRO A 628 30.09 -44.31 79.55
C PRO A 628 29.60 -44.10 80.98
N ASP A 629 28.38 -43.57 81.12
CA ASP A 629 27.74 -43.44 82.42
C ASP A 629 27.24 -44.79 82.96
N TYR A 630 26.82 -44.81 84.22
CA TYR A 630 26.29 -45.99 84.89
C TYR A 630 25.17 -46.69 84.10
N LYS A 631 24.24 -45.89 83.54
CA LYS A 631 23.09 -46.41 82.81
C LYS A 631 23.55 -47.15 81.55
N LYS A 632 24.43 -46.55 80.75
CA LYS A 632 24.98 -47.18 79.53
C LYS A 632 25.81 -48.43 79.85
N LEU A 633 26.62 -48.40 80.91
CA LEU A 633 27.40 -49.57 81.34
C LEU A 633 26.50 -50.75 81.74
N THR A 634 25.45 -50.48 82.52
CA THR A 634 24.49 -51.51 82.97
C THR A 634 23.65 -52.06 81.82
N GLU A 635 23.11 -51.20 80.96
CA GLU A 635 22.35 -51.60 79.76
C GLU A 635 23.22 -52.46 78.84
N LYS A 636 24.44 -52.01 78.52
CA LYS A 636 25.35 -52.75 77.62
C LYS A 636 25.74 -54.11 78.16
N LEU A 637 25.96 -54.21 79.47
CA LEU A 637 26.31 -55.47 80.15
C LEU A 637 25.18 -56.49 80.09
N ILE A 638 23.92 -56.03 80.17
CA ILE A 638 22.74 -56.89 80.10
C ILE A 638 22.44 -57.28 78.65
N GLU A 639 22.56 -56.35 77.71
CA GLU A 639 22.32 -56.61 76.28
C GLU A 639 23.38 -57.50 75.66
N ASN A 640 24.65 -57.32 76.04
CA ASN A 640 25.80 -58.04 75.51
C ASN A 640 26.67 -58.56 76.66
N PRO A 641 26.18 -59.55 77.43
CA PRO A 641 26.96 -60.11 78.52
C PRO A 641 28.22 -60.81 77.99
N PRO A 642 29.31 -60.82 78.77
CA PRO A 642 30.56 -61.46 78.36
C PRO A 642 30.35 -62.94 78.06
N GLN A 643 30.89 -63.45 76.95
CA GLN A 643 30.58 -64.78 76.42
C GLN A 643 31.39 -65.91 77.07
N ASN A 644 32.47 -65.61 77.77
CA ASN A 644 33.30 -66.61 78.41
C ASN A 644 34.00 -66.04 79.65
N LYS A 645 34.61 -66.92 80.44
CA LYS A 645 35.32 -66.55 81.67
C LYS A 645 36.40 -65.49 81.45
N ASN A 646 37.15 -65.55 80.34
CA ASN A 646 38.23 -64.61 80.06
C ASN A 646 37.70 -63.21 79.69
N GLU A 647 36.61 -63.15 78.93
CA GLU A 647 35.92 -61.91 78.61
C GLU A 647 35.25 -61.31 79.87
N ALA A 648 34.59 -62.15 80.67
CA ALA A 648 33.97 -61.72 81.93
C ALA A 648 34.99 -61.14 82.90
N LYS A 649 36.16 -61.77 83.02
CA LYS A 649 37.27 -61.22 83.80
C LYS A 649 37.64 -59.80 83.34
N LYS A 650 37.86 -59.59 82.04
CA LYS A 650 38.23 -58.27 81.49
C LYS A 650 37.13 -57.23 81.70
N VAL A 651 35.87 -57.59 81.44
CA VAL A 651 34.71 -56.70 81.60
C VAL A 651 34.53 -56.30 83.07
N PHE A 652 34.60 -57.25 84.00
CA PHE A 652 34.42 -56.96 85.43
C PHE A 652 35.59 -56.18 86.02
N GLU A 653 36.83 -56.48 85.60
CA GLU A 653 38.00 -55.67 85.98
C GLU A 653 37.87 -54.22 85.48
N TYR A 654 37.34 -54.01 84.27
CA TYR A 654 37.05 -52.69 83.74
C TYR A 654 35.93 -51.99 84.53
N LEU A 655 34.80 -52.65 84.78
CA LEU A 655 33.68 -52.10 85.55
C LEU A 655 34.07 -51.73 86.98
N ASN A 656 34.97 -52.50 87.61
CA ASN A 656 35.47 -52.24 88.95
C ASN A 656 36.31 -50.94 89.06
N LYS A 657 36.78 -50.38 87.93
CA LYS A 657 37.44 -49.07 87.93
C LYS A 657 36.48 -47.91 88.17
N PHE A 658 35.17 -48.14 88.01
CA PHE A 658 34.14 -47.15 88.26
C PHE A 658 33.58 -47.31 89.68
N ASN A 659 33.63 -46.23 90.46
CA ASN A 659 33.08 -46.19 91.81
C ASN A 659 31.55 -45.96 91.80
N TYR A 660 30.82 -46.84 91.12
CA TYR A 660 29.36 -46.82 91.05
C TYR A 660 28.71 -47.84 91.98
N ASN A 661 27.48 -47.57 92.40
CA ASN A 661 26.68 -48.53 93.14
C ASN A 661 26.01 -49.52 92.16
N TRP A 662 26.55 -50.73 92.09
CA TRP A 662 26.08 -51.78 91.17
C TRP A 662 24.90 -52.62 91.68
N ASN A 663 24.24 -52.22 92.79
CA ASN A 663 23.18 -53.03 93.41
C ASN A 663 22.02 -53.36 92.45
N THR A 664 21.76 -52.53 91.43
CA THR A 664 20.69 -52.80 90.46
C THR A 664 20.98 -54.01 89.57
N LEU A 665 22.24 -54.46 89.49
CA LEU A 665 22.66 -55.61 88.70
C LEU A 665 22.59 -56.94 89.47
N ILE A 666 22.37 -56.93 90.79
CA ILE A 666 22.42 -58.14 91.64
C ILE A 666 21.49 -59.24 91.14
N ASN A 667 20.36 -58.86 90.53
CA ASN A 667 19.34 -59.78 90.01
C ASN A 667 19.38 -59.96 88.48
N SER A 668 20.34 -59.35 87.78
CA SER A 668 20.48 -59.43 86.33
C SER A 668 21.39 -60.60 85.94
N GLN A 669 21.04 -61.33 84.89
CA GLN A 669 21.81 -62.48 84.41
C GLN A 669 22.87 -62.03 83.40
N PHE A 670 24.13 -61.97 83.82
CA PHE A 670 25.25 -61.59 82.94
C PHE A 670 26.57 -62.31 83.25
N ILE A 671 26.64 -63.12 84.30
CA ILE A 671 27.83 -63.91 84.63
C ILE A 671 27.79 -65.21 83.82
N PRO A 672 28.72 -65.45 82.88
CA PRO A 672 28.69 -66.66 82.06
C PRO A 672 29.12 -67.88 82.87
N ILE A 673 28.34 -68.96 82.76
CA ILE A 673 28.76 -70.30 83.14
C ILE A 673 29.10 -71.06 81.86
N GLN A 674 30.35 -71.49 81.73
CA GLN A 674 30.69 -72.48 80.71
C GLN A 674 30.24 -73.86 81.20
N ASP A 675 29.22 -74.40 80.54
CA ASP A 675 28.80 -75.79 80.67
C ASP A 675 29.51 -76.55 79.54
N GLU A 676 30.47 -77.43 79.85
CA GLU A 676 31.35 -78.10 78.87
C GLU A 676 30.57 -78.92 77.81
N ASN A 677 29.26 -79.12 78.01
CA ASN A 677 28.38 -79.92 77.15
C ASN A 677 27.26 -79.12 76.44
N SER A 678 27.21 -77.79 76.53
CA SER A 678 26.16 -76.97 75.89
C SER A 678 26.75 -75.87 75.00
N PRO A 679 26.31 -75.75 73.73
CA PRO A 679 26.80 -74.70 72.83
C PRO A 679 26.24 -73.30 73.16
N ASN A 680 25.18 -73.20 73.99
CA ASN A 680 24.63 -71.92 74.43
C ASN A 680 25.10 -71.58 75.84
N ASN A 681 25.65 -70.37 76.00
CA ASN A 681 26.04 -69.80 77.30
C ASN A 681 24.83 -69.65 78.22
N LYS A 682 24.90 -70.21 79.44
CA LYS A 682 23.95 -69.92 80.51
C LYS A 682 24.48 -68.77 81.35
N TYR A 683 23.64 -67.78 81.63
CA TYR A 683 23.99 -66.64 82.46
C TYR A 683 23.31 -66.73 83.83
N ILE A 684 24.09 -66.52 84.90
CA ILE A 684 23.56 -66.47 86.27
C ILE A 684 23.63 -65.06 86.85
N LYS A 685 22.83 -64.85 87.90
CA LYS A 685 22.76 -63.60 88.64
C LYS A 685 23.89 -63.54 89.66
N PRO A 686 24.49 -62.37 89.92
CA PRO A 686 25.44 -62.19 91.01
C PRO A 686 24.93 -62.70 92.36
N ASN A 687 23.64 -62.51 92.67
CA ASN A 687 23.04 -62.97 93.93
C ASN A 687 23.04 -64.50 94.11
N ASP A 688 23.12 -65.24 93.01
CA ASP A 688 23.12 -66.70 92.99
C ASP A 688 24.56 -67.27 92.99
N CYS A 689 25.57 -66.39 93.06
CA CYS A 689 26.98 -66.75 93.02
C CYS A 689 27.64 -66.66 94.41
N PHE A 690 28.53 -67.60 94.70
CA PHE A 690 29.45 -67.51 95.83
C PHE A 690 30.89 -67.39 95.31
N PHE A 691 31.73 -66.60 95.98
CA PHE A 691 33.16 -66.60 95.66
C PHE A 691 33.74 -67.99 95.92
N LYS A 692 34.44 -68.52 94.93
CA LYS A 692 35.28 -69.71 95.14
C LYS A 692 36.41 -69.29 96.07
N LEU A 693 36.41 -69.82 97.29
CA LEU A 693 37.51 -69.65 98.25
C LEU A 693 38.80 -70.09 97.54
N LYS A 694 39.83 -69.23 97.54
CA LYS A 694 41.17 -69.67 97.19
C LYS A 694 41.65 -70.52 98.35
N ASP A 695 41.76 -71.82 98.14
CA ASP A 695 42.59 -72.65 99.00
C ASP A 695 44.03 -72.11 98.87
N ASP A 696 44.65 -71.77 100.01
CA ASP A 696 45.96 -71.14 100.15
C ASP A 696 47.10 -71.82 99.34
#